data_AF-A0AA88YUW0-F1
#
_entry.id   AF-A0AA88YUW0-F1
#
_cell.length_a   1.000
_cell.length_b   1.000
_cell.length_c   1.000
_cell.angle_alpha   90.00
_cell.angle_beta   90.00
_cell.angle_gamma   90.00
#
_symmetry.space_group_name_H-M   'P 1'
#
loop_
_entity.id
_entity.type
_entity.pdbx_description
1 polymer ?
#
loop_
_entity_poly.entity_id
_entity_poly.type
_entity_poly.pdbx_seq_one_letter_code
_entity_poly.pdbx_strand_id
1 'polypeptide(L)'
;MIRDLTSDDDEEEDDCEKKKTQTIIREIRGYVKQVPVLGFNSAKYDLNLIKTQLAKQLGLHEEEYCFTIKKNNAYACISTETLKFLDISHFLAPGTSYAKFLKAYQVEESKGHFPYEWFDDVSKLEVTELPPPAAFYSSLKQTCISDDEYDLCRQAWVGHDMTTFKDFLVWYNNLDVGPFVTAVTRLQTFYFDRNIDIFKIAMSAPGIARKMLFDTAKREGAEFTIFDERNKDLYHCIKRNIVGGPSIIYHRKAVKGDTPIRGGKLCQKVLGYDCNALYLGCIGQDMPVGTMVRRKAEEGFKPEVRDRNIKMYQWMNYLNKYEGKDIKHARNDGQEKRVGPYPVDGYDEGTNTIYQFHGCYFHGHQCRLTDRVTDEGWVQNREKKLIKTKKTTAYLKGKGYQVIEMWECDFENFCREHPDIHALGWELRPRFYRKYRGRVNETQILNGVRENILFGMVEVDIEVPERWEGDFRHALSPWEYFKEMSPLFCNTEVKFEDIGAHMQDHIKKEGLSDHPRRLLVGGMKAEKILLATPLLKWYLEHGLKVMRIYQVVEFNAHACFKRFVKDVTEARRAGDARPEMGIIGDTMKLIGNSGYGSLIMDKTKHRDIVYVRGERQTCLAINQDEFRNATHLGDEFYELEMAKKKISMDLPIQLGYFILQYGKLKMLEFNYDFLDVYVDRADYMLLEMDTDSNYLCISGETMSDVIKPEMRQSYEHHLRGFCRDDASPLFLPRECCDKHKKFDRRVPGLFKTEYEGDRMIGLCSKTYVVANGEECKFSSKGINKKNVTDAWETYDNVLKNEKAGSGINRGIRARDNTMFTYTQERSGFSYFYCKRRVLGDGLSTEPLDIILKP
;
A
#
# COMPACT_ATOMS: atom_id res chain seq x y z
N MET A 1 56.50 -0.29 41.73
CA MET A 1 55.73 -0.84 40.59
C MET A 1 54.28 -0.43 40.78
N ILE A 2 53.93 0.79 40.36
CA ILE A 2 52.56 1.25 40.21
C ILE A 2 52.50 1.68 38.74
N ARG A 3 52.14 0.74 37.89
CA ARG A 3 51.81 0.92 36.47
C ARG A 3 50.74 -0.10 36.15
N ASP A 4 49.79 0.35 35.33
CA ASP A 4 48.82 -0.44 34.56
C ASP A 4 47.57 -0.94 35.28
N LEU A 5 46.60 -0.04 35.51
CA LEU A 5 45.16 -0.39 35.53
C LEU A 5 44.22 0.75 35.06
N THR A 6 44.74 1.76 34.35
CA THR A 6 43.92 2.78 33.67
C THR A 6 44.39 2.88 32.22
N SER A 7 43.67 2.33 31.25
CA SER A 7 43.77 2.79 29.84
C SER A 7 42.78 2.18 28.84
N ASP A 8 42.30 0.95 28.94
CA ASP A 8 41.55 0.39 27.79
C ASP A 8 40.04 0.70 27.78
N ASP A 9 39.36 0.70 28.93
CA ASP A 9 37.89 0.86 29.00
C ASP A 9 37.39 2.32 28.89
N ASP A 10 38.26 3.31 29.12
CA ASP A 10 37.94 4.74 28.94
C ASP A 10 38.13 5.20 27.48
N GLU A 11 39.05 4.57 26.73
CA GLU A 11 39.23 4.83 25.31
C GLU A 11 38.06 4.28 24.46
N GLU A 12 37.50 3.12 24.80
CA GLU A 12 36.35 2.53 24.07
C GLU A 12 35.04 3.33 24.24
N GLU A 13 34.85 4.03 25.35
CA GLU A 13 33.64 4.82 25.61
C GLU A 13 33.66 6.18 24.93
N ASP A 14 34.79 6.87 25.04
CA ASP A 14 35.03 8.08 24.27
C ASP A 14 34.87 7.73 22.78
N ASP A 15 35.33 6.55 22.34
CA ASP A 15 35.14 6.08 20.97
C ASP A 15 33.67 5.71 20.62
N CYS A 16 32.84 5.19 21.54
CA CYS A 16 31.43 4.87 21.27
C CYS A 16 30.51 6.12 21.25
N GLU A 17 30.64 7.01 22.23
CA GLU A 17 29.91 8.29 22.22
C GLU A 17 30.45 9.22 21.14
N LYS A 18 31.77 9.24 20.87
CA LYS A 18 32.31 9.87 19.67
C LYS A 18 31.74 9.21 18.43
N LYS A 19 31.64 7.88 18.31
CA LYS A 19 31.03 7.22 17.15
C LYS A 19 29.56 7.60 16.96
N LYS A 20 28.77 7.68 18.04
CA LYS A 20 27.36 8.10 17.96
C LYS A 20 27.24 9.57 17.59
N THR A 21 28.02 10.43 18.25
CA THR A 21 28.08 11.87 17.94
C THR A 21 28.59 12.11 16.53
N GLN A 22 29.63 11.39 16.09
CA GLN A 22 30.15 11.41 14.72
C GLN A 22 29.12 10.86 13.73
N THR A 23 28.33 9.86 14.11
CA THR A 23 27.23 9.35 13.27
C THR A 23 26.15 10.41 13.11
N ILE A 24 25.69 11.03 14.19
CA ILE A 24 24.71 12.12 14.15
C ILE A 24 25.27 13.32 13.38
N ILE A 25 26.51 13.71 13.64
CA ILE A 25 27.20 14.78 12.90
C ILE A 25 27.29 14.41 11.42
N ARG A 26 27.61 13.16 11.07
CA ARG A 26 27.65 12.69 9.68
C ARG A 26 26.26 12.70 9.04
N GLU A 27 25.22 12.30 9.76
CA GLU A 27 23.84 12.34 9.29
C GLU A 27 23.35 13.77 9.08
N ILE A 28 23.60 14.68 10.03
CA ILE A 28 23.30 16.10 9.91
C ILE A 28 24.11 16.72 8.78
N ARG A 29 25.41 16.45 8.69
CA ARG A 29 26.27 16.93 7.59
C ARG A 29 25.76 16.41 6.26
N GLY A 30 25.41 15.14 6.14
CA GLY A 30 24.84 14.57 4.92
C GLY A 30 23.50 15.21 4.57
N TYR A 31 22.64 15.42 5.57
CA TYR A 31 21.35 16.10 5.40
C TYR A 31 21.54 17.55 4.90
N VAL A 32 22.48 18.30 5.48
CA VAL A 32 22.76 19.71 5.13
C VAL A 32 23.54 19.84 3.82
N LYS A 33 24.52 18.96 3.56
CA LYS A 33 25.39 18.97 2.38
C LYS A 33 24.64 18.61 1.11
N GLN A 34 23.64 17.73 1.21
CA GLN A 34 22.90 17.27 0.04
C GLN A 34 21.90 18.33 -0.43
N VAL A 35 21.77 18.55 -1.73
CA VAL A 35 20.81 19.47 -2.33
C VAL A 35 19.82 18.68 -3.19
N PRO A 36 18.49 18.75 -2.93
CA PRO A 36 17.50 18.19 -3.83
C PRO A 36 17.48 18.94 -5.17
N VAL A 37 17.63 18.20 -6.26
CA VAL A 37 17.47 18.71 -7.63
C VAL A 37 16.14 18.19 -8.15
N LEU A 38 15.20 19.09 -8.34
CA LEU A 38 13.82 18.74 -8.70
C LEU A 38 13.56 19.10 -10.16
N GLY A 39 12.91 18.21 -10.88
CA GLY A 39 12.30 18.54 -12.15
C GLY A 39 10.91 17.94 -12.30
N PHE A 40 10.22 18.32 -13.37
CA PHE A 40 8.87 17.90 -13.65
C PHE A 40 8.89 16.86 -14.76
N ASN A 41 8.50 15.61 -14.44
CA ASN A 41 8.53 14.48 -15.38
C ASN A 41 9.96 14.10 -15.83
N SER A 42 10.98 14.55 -15.09
CA SER A 42 12.40 14.31 -15.35
C SER A 42 12.82 12.86 -15.28
N ALA A 43 12.12 12.02 -14.50
CA ALA A 43 12.45 10.61 -14.39
C ALA A 43 12.36 9.89 -15.74
N LYS A 44 11.45 10.34 -16.61
CA LYS A 44 11.23 9.75 -17.94
C LYS A 44 11.94 10.50 -19.06
N TYR A 45 12.24 11.78 -18.88
CA TYR A 45 12.76 12.67 -19.92
C TYR A 45 14.18 13.13 -19.59
N ASP A 46 14.32 14.19 -18.80
CA ASP A 46 15.60 14.88 -18.57
C ASP A 46 16.71 13.90 -18.16
N LEU A 47 16.46 13.08 -17.14
CA LEU A 47 17.46 12.13 -16.62
C LEU A 47 17.86 11.10 -17.67
N ASN A 48 16.97 10.70 -18.58
CA ASN A 48 17.34 9.79 -19.66
C ASN A 48 18.26 10.43 -20.70
N LEU A 49 18.15 11.74 -20.92
CA LEU A 49 19.00 12.49 -21.83
C LEU A 49 20.37 12.78 -21.22
N ILE A 50 20.40 13.18 -19.95
CA ILE A 50 21.63 13.65 -19.31
C ILE A 50 22.40 12.58 -18.53
N LYS A 51 21.83 11.40 -18.24
CA LYS A 51 22.47 10.35 -17.41
C LYS A 51 23.87 9.95 -17.87
N THR A 52 24.10 9.88 -19.18
CA THR A 52 25.41 9.54 -19.75
C THR A 52 26.46 10.56 -19.31
N GLN A 53 26.11 11.85 -19.38
CA GLN A 53 26.98 12.92 -18.91
C GLN A 53 27.01 13.03 -17.39
N LEU A 54 25.87 12.83 -16.69
CA LEU A 54 25.82 12.84 -15.23
C LEU A 54 26.72 11.77 -14.63
N ALA A 55 26.71 10.54 -15.15
CA ALA A 55 27.55 9.45 -14.66
C ALA A 55 29.04 9.80 -14.71
N LYS A 56 29.45 10.45 -15.81
CA LYS A 56 30.82 10.94 -16.01
C LYS A 56 31.15 12.12 -15.11
N GLN A 57 30.35 13.19 -15.15
CA GLN A 57 30.65 14.46 -14.47
C GLN A 57 30.51 14.39 -12.95
N LEU A 58 29.61 13.55 -12.45
CA LEU A 58 29.43 13.31 -11.01
C LEU A 58 30.29 12.15 -10.51
N GLY A 59 31.12 11.53 -11.35
CA GLY A 59 31.98 10.43 -10.93
C GLY A 59 31.22 9.26 -10.28
N LEU A 60 30.02 8.92 -10.76
CA LEU A 60 29.12 7.96 -10.07
C LEU A 60 29.71 6.55 -9.87
N HIS A 61 30.76 6.23 -10.61
CA HIS A 61 31.52 4.98 -10.53
C HIS A 61 32.59 4.98 -9.43
N GLU A 62 32.98 6.16 -8.94
CA GLU A 62 33.98 6.39 -7.88
C GLU A 62 33.34 6.88 -6.57
N GLU A 63 32.09 7.33 -6.62
CA GLU A 63 31.33 7.80 -5.46
C GLU A 63 31.18 6.71 -4.38
N GLU A 64 31.58 7.04 -3.15
CA GLU A 64 31.41 6.16 -1.98
C GLU A 64 29.92 5.92 -1.69
N TYR A 65 29.08 6.93 -1.96
CA TYR A 65 27.63 6.84 -1.87
C TYR A 65 26.94 7.26 -3.17
N CYS A 66 26.49 6.27 -3.95
CA CYS A 66 25.56 6.45 -5.04
C CYS A 66 24.33 5.55 -4.85
N PHE A 67 23.14 6.15 -4.76
CA PHE A 67 21.88 5.44 -4.65
C PHE A 67 20.94 5.82 -5.80
N THR A 68 20.73 4.88 -6.72
CA THR A 68 19.83 5.07 -7.86
C THR A 68 18.62 4.13 -7.76
N ILE A 69 17.42 4.68 -7.95
CA ILE A 69 16.20 3.90 -8.13
C ILE A 69 15.72 4.05 -9.57
N LYS A 70 15.63 2.90 -10.25
CA LYS A 70 15.17 2.79 -11.62
C LYS A 70 13.91 1.92 -11.69
N LYS A 71 12.95 2.35 -12.50
CA LYS A 71 11.73 1.58 -12.83
C LYS A 71 11.60 1.50 -14.35
N ASN A 72 11.99 0.37 -14.92
CA ASN A 72 12.18 0.23 -16.36
C ASN A 72 13.14 1.33 -16.85
N ASN A 73 12.78 2.14 -17.85
CA ASN A 73 13.65 3.22 -18.32
C ASN A 73 13.48 4.53 -17.55
N ALA A 74 12.75 4.55 -16.42
CA ALA A 74 12.54 5.78 -15.65
C ALA A 74 13.44 5.83 -14.42
N TYR A 75 14.22 6.89 -14.28
CA TYR A 75 15.12 7.16 -13.16
C TYR A 75 14.34 7.90 -12.07
N ALA A 76 13.74 7.17 -11.14
CA ALA A 76 12.93 7.77 -10.10
C ALA A 76 13.76 8.57 -9.09
N CYS A 77 15.04 8.23 -8.93
CA CYS A 77 15.99 9.01 -8.17
C CYS A 77 17.42 8.63 -8.52
N ILE A 78 18.32 9.62 -8.49
CA ILE A 78 19.76 9.44 -8.40
C ILE A 78 20.22 10.28 -7.21
N SER A 79 20.80 9.66 -6.20
CA SER A 79 21.26 10.33 -4.98
C SER A 79 22.75 10.10 -4.82
N THR A 80 23.51 11.18 -4.66
CA THR A 80 24.91 11.19 -4.22
C THR A 80 24.98 11.81 -2.82
N GLU A 81 26.18 11.99 -2.29
CA GLU A 81 26.36 12.73 -1.02
C GLU A 81 25.88 14.18 -1.09
N THR A 82 26.01 14.81 -2.26
CA THR A 82 25.80 16.25 -2.47
C THR A 82 24.53 16.57 -3.23
N LEU A 83 24.02 15.66 -4.05
CA LEU A 83 22.86 15.91 -4.91
C LEU A 83 21.84 14.80 -4.77
N LYS A 84 20.56 15.16 -4.87
CA LYS A 84 19.46 14.20 -4.89
C LYS A 84 18.46 14.57 -5.99
N PHE A 85 18.63 13.95 -7.14
CA PHE A 85 17.75 14.15 -8.30
C PHE A 85 16.42 13.45 -8.05
N LEU A 86 15.32 14.20 -8.11
CA LEU A 86 13.96 13.71 -7.89
C LEU A 86 13.02 14.29 -8.95
N ASP A 87 11.92 13.56 -9.17
CA ASP A 87 10.84 14.00 -10.05
C ASP A 87 9.62 14.35 -9.20
N ILE A 88 9.18 15.61 -9.27
CA ILE A 88 8.03 16.10 -8.51
C ILE A 88 6.75 15.34 -8.83
N SER A 89 6.62 14.80 -10.04
CA SER A 89 5.44 14.04 -10.47
C SER A 89 5.25 12.75 -9.67
N HIS A 90 6.30 12.21 -9.03
CA HIS A 90 6.20 11.06 -8.13
C HIS A 90 5.61 11.41 -6.75
N PHE A 91 5.44 12.70 -6.46
CA PHE A 91 4.83 13.22 -5.24
C PHE A 91 3.39 13.72 -5.46
N LEU A 92 2.93 13.75 -6.70
CA LEU A 92 1.63 14.28 -7.10
C LEU A 92 0.68 13.17 -7.58
N ALA A 93 -0.61 13.49 -7.65
CA ALA A 93 -1.59 12.58 -8.24
C ALA A 93 -1.26 12.25 -9.71
N PRO A 94 -1.45 10.99 -10.17
CA PRO A 94 -1.18 10.61 -11.55
C PRO A 94 -1.94 11.48 -12.56
N GLY A 95 -1.27 11.92 -13.61
CA GLY A 95 -1.87 12.77 -14.65
C GLY A 95 -1.94 14.27 -14.31
N THR A 96 -1.34 14.69 -13.20
CA THR A 96 -1.15 16.12 -12.89
C THR A 96 -0.17 16.73 -13.91
N SER A 97 -0.63 17.73 -14.67
CA SER A 97 0.23 18.52 -15.55
C SER A 97 0.95 19.63 -14.78
N TYR A 98 1.99 20.20 -15.38
CA TYR A 98 2.72 21.34 -14.82
C TYR A 98 1.79 22.51 -14.48
N ALA A 99 0.97 22.96 -15.43
CA ALA A 99 -0.04 24.01 -15.22
C ALA A 99 -1.01 23.69 -14.05
N LYS A 100 -1.45 22.44 -13.94
CA LYS A 100 -2.31 22.01 -12.81
C LYS A 100 -1.54 22.11 -11.49
N PHE A 101 -0.29 21.64 -11.46
CA PHE A 101 0.55 21.72 -10.26
C PHE A 101 0.77 23.17 -9.80
N LEU A 102 1.08 24.10 -10.70
CA LEU A 102 1.21 25.52 -10.34
C LEU A 102 -0.09 26.08 -9.76
N LYS A 103 -1.22 25.82 -10.44
CA LYS A 103 -2.55 26.27 -9.99
C LYS A 103 -2.93 25.71 -8.61
N ALA A 104 -2.53 24.47 -8.30
CA ALA A 104 -2.73 23.84 -6.97
C ALA A 104 -2.19 24.68 -5.83
N TYR A 105 -1.05 25.32 -6.09
CA TYR A 105 -0.32 26.08 -5.11
C TYR A 105 -0.50 27.57 -5.34
N GLN A 106 -1.56 28.00 -6.02
CA GLN A 106 -1.89 29.42 -6.29
C GLN A 106 -0.73 30.16 -6.96
N VAL A 107 -0.06 29.50 -7.89
CA VAL A 107 0.99 30.09 -8.72
C VAL A 107 0.45 30.20 -10.15
N GLU A 108 0.59 31.38 -10.73
CA GLU A 108 0.23 31.60 -12.13
C GLU A 108 1.31 31.07 -13.06
N GLU A 109 0.89 30.37 -14.11
CA GLU A 109 1.78 29.92 -15.16
C GLU A 109 2.16 31.11 -16.03
N SER A 110 3.47 31.36 -16.14
CA SER A 110 3.98 32.34 -17.08
C SER A 110 4.14 31.67 -18.45
N LYS A 111 3.39 32.13 -19.46
CA LYS A 111 3.45 31.53 -20.80
C LYS A 111 4.62 32.12 -21.59
N GLY A 112 5.47 31.25 -22.10
CA GLY A 112 6.48 31.57 -23.11
C GLY A 112 6.27 30.73 -24.37
N HIS A 113 6.79 31.21 -25.49
CA HIS A 113 6.85 30.47 -26.75
C HIS A 113 8.31 30.24 -27.13
N PHE A 114 8.62 29.03 -27.60
CA PHE A 114 9.98 28.65 -27.97
C PHE A 114 9.98 27.94 -29.33
N PRO A 115 10.93 28.26 -30.23
CA PRO A 115 10.98 27.71 -31.57
C PRO A 115 11.74 26.36 -31.59
N TYR A 116 11.11 25.29 -31.10
CA TYR A 116 11.77 23.99 -30.88
C TYR A 116 12.37 23.39 -32.15
N GLU A 117 11.68 23.52 -33.28
CA GLU A 117 12.10 22.98 -34.57
C GLU A 117 13.24 23.78 -35.20
N TRP A 118 13.31 25.08 -34.93
CA TRP A 118 14.39 25.94 -35.40
C TRP A 118 15.64 25.84 -34.52
N PHE A 119 15.50 25.60 -33.21
CA PHE A 119 16.63 25.43 -32.30
C PHE A 119 17.19 24.01 -32.35
N ASP A 120 17.80 23.66 -33.48
CA ASP A 120 18.40 22.36 -33.78
C ASP A 120 19.94 22.33 -33.62
N ASP A 121 20.57 23.49 -33.37
CA ASP A 121 22.02 23.64 -33.24
C ASP A 121 22.38 24.64 -32.14
N VAL A 122 23.37 24.29 -31.31
CA VAL A 122 23.79 25.10 -30.14
C VAL A 122 24.41 26.43 -30.55
N SER A 123 25.01 26.54 -31.73
CA SER A 123 25.57 27.81 -32.24
C SER A 123 24.50 28.88 -32.43
N LYS A 124 23.22 28.50 -32.58
CA LYS A 124 22.09 29.43 -32.68
C LYS A 124 21.86 30.25 -31.40
N LEU A 125 22.46 29.87 -30.28
CA LEU A 125 22.45 30.67 -29.05
C LEU A 125 23.14 32.03 -29.23
N GLU A 126 24.11 32.13 -30.14
CA GLU A 126 24.86 33.36 -30.42
C GLU A 126 24.15 34.27 -31.44
N VAL A 127 23.00 33.88 -31.97
CA VAL A 127 22.19 34.70 -32.90
C VAL A 127 21.73 35.96 -32.17
N THR A 128 21.99 37.13 -32.77
CA THR A 128 21.74 38.44 -32.15
C THR A 128 20.37 39.03 -32.46
N GLU A 129 19.45 38.24 -33.00
CA GLU A 129 18.11 38.64 -33.38
C GLU A 129 17.08 37.58 -32.96
N LEU A 130 15.84 38.01 -32.70
CA LEU A 130 14.73 37.10 -32.42
C LEU A 130 14.35 36.35 -33.71
N PRO A 131 14.22 35.01 -33.71
CA PRO A 131 13.85 34.24 -34.90
C PRO A 131 12.51 34.70 -35.48
N PRO A 132 12.32 34.63 -36.81
CA PRO A 132 11.06 35.04 -37.44
C PRO A 132 9.88 34.14 -37.02
N PRO A 133 8.61 34.60 -37.12
CA PRO A 133 7.44 33.82 -36.69
C PRO A 133 7.36 32.40 -37.28
N ALA A 134 7.78 32.23 -38.53
CA ALA A 134 7.81 30.93 -39.21
C ALA A 134 8.71 29.89 -38.51
N ALA A 135 9.71 30.34 -37.74
CA ALA A 135 10.60 29.48 -36.96
C ALA A 135 9.91 28.82 -35.76
N PHE A 136 8.74 29.32 -35.35
CA PHE A 136 7.97 28.80 -34.21
C PHE A 136 6.91 27.75 -34.62
N TYR A 137 7.03 27.16 -35.81
CA TYR A 137 6.15 26.07 -36.24
C TYR A 137 6.38 24.81 -35.41
N SER A 138 5.32 24.28 -34.79
CA SER A 138 5.38 23.04 -34.00
C SER A 138 4.89 21.84 -34.81
N SER A 139 5.77 20.87 -35.08
CA SER A 139 5.46 19.57 -35.66
C SER A 139 4.57 18.70 -34.75
N LEU A 140 4.67 18.89 -33.43
CA LEU A 140 3.85 18.18 -32.45
C LEU A 140 2.40 18.68 -32.43
N LYS A 141 2.20 20.00 -32.51
CA LYS A 141 0.87 20.63 -32.49
C LYS A 141 0.29 20.85 -33.89
N GLN A 142 1.11 20.77 -34.93
CA GLN A 142 0.79 21.08 -36.33
C GLN A 142 0.27 22.51 -36.51
N THR A 143 0.87 23.48 -35.81
CA THR A 143 0.46 24.89 -35.82
C THR A 143 1.65 25.84 -35.74
N CYS A 144 1.56 27.01 -36.38
CA CYS A 144 2.48 28.14 -36.17
C CYS A 144 2.10 28.94 -34.91
N ILE A 145 3.02 29.79 -34.45
CA ILE A 145 2.71 30.84 -33.46
C ILE A 145 1.73 31.87 -34.07
N SER A 146 0.83 32.41 -33.27
CA SER A 146 -0.03 33.53 -33.68
C SER A 146 0.70 34.88 -33.61
N ASP A 147 0.20 35.89 -34.30
CA ASP A 147 0.78 37.24 -34.29
C ASP A 147 0.81 37.83 -32.87
N ASP A 148 -0.27 37.68 -32.10
CA ASP A 148 -0.35 38.14 -30.71
C ASP A 148 0.68 37.45 -29.81
N GLU A 149 0.89 36.13 -29.98
CA GLU A 149 1.87 35.37 -29.20
C GLU A 149 3.31 35.73 -29.58
N TYR A 150 3.57 36.00 -30.87
CA TYR A 150 4.88 36.44 -31.32
C TYR A 150 5.20 37.86 -30.84
N ASP A 151 4.20 38.74 -30.76
CA ASP A 151 4.34 40.08 -30.22
C ASP A 151 4.76 40.08 -28.75
N LEU A 152 4.29 39.11 -27.95
CA LEU A 152 4.78 38.90 -26.60
C LEU A 152 6.28 38.55 -26.57
N CYS A 153 6.75 37.72 -27.50
CA CYS A 153 8.19 37.41 -27.63
C CYS A 153 9.00 38.65 -28.02
N ARG A 154 8.49 39.49 -28.93
CA ARG A 154 9.14 40.77 -29.31
C ARG A 154 9.21 41.74 -28.14
N GLN A 155 8.12 41.88 -27.40
CA GLN A 155 8.04 42.73 -26.21
C GLN A 155 8.99 42.24 -25.12
N ALA A 156 9.10 40.92 -24.91
CA ALA A 156 10.05 40.34 -23.97
C ALA A 156 11.51 40.58 -24.41
N TRP A 157 11.83 40.38 -25.69
CA TRP A 157 13.17 40.60 -26.24
C TRP A 157 13.65 42.03 -25.98
N VAL A 158 12.81 43.03 -26.29
CA VAL A 158 13.14 44.44 -26.07
C VAL A 158 13.08 44.80 -24.58
N GLY A 159 12.04 44.37 -23.87
CA GLY A 159 11.79 44.76 -22.48
C GLY A 159 12.77 44.19 -21.46
N HIS A 160 13.50 43.13 -21.82
CA HIS A 160 14.58 42.55 -21.01
C HIS A 160 15.99 42.83 -21.56
N ASP A 161 16.12 43.77 -22.51
CA ASP A 161 17.40 44.15 -23.13
C ASP A 161 18.19 42.95 -23.69
N MET A 162 17.49 42.01 -24.33
CA MET A 162 18.11 40.78 -24.86
C MET A 162 18.97 41.09 -26.08
N THR A 163 20.19 40.56 -26.09
CA THR A 163 21.17 40.79 -27.18
C THR A 163 21.44 39.54 -28.00
N THR A 164 21.15 38.37 -27.45
CA THR A 164 21.39 37.07 -28.06
C THR A 164 20.22 36.12 -27.82
N PHE A 165 20.07 35.09 -28.66
CA PHE A 165 19.06 34.06 -28.45
C PHE A 165 19.29 33.26 -27.17
N LYS A 166 20.53 33.24 -26.65
CA LYS A 166 20.85 32.75 -25.31
C LYS A 166 20.10 33.51 -24.22
N ASP A 167 20.02 34.84 -24.30
CA ASP A 167 19.27 35.66 -23.34
C ASP A 167 17.79 35.29 -23.37
N PHE A 168 17.24 35.09 -24.57
CA PHE A 168 15.86 34.63 -24.77
C PHE A 168 15.63 33.22 -24.20
N LEU A 169 16.55 32.28 -24.40
CA LEU A 169 16.47 30.94 -23.81
C LEU A 169 16.51 30.98 -22.28
N VAL A 170 17.38 31.81 -21.69
CA VAL A 170 17.46 31.97 -20.23
C VAL A 170 16.15 32.53 -19.68
N TRP A 171 15.61 33.58 -20.32
CA TRP A 171 14.30 34.12 -19.96
C TRP A 171 13.19 33.08 -20.08
N TYR A 172 13.10 32.39 -21.22
CA TYR A 172 12.09 31.36 -21.49
C TYR A 172 12.12 30.25 -20.42
N ASN A 173 13.32 29.73 -20.10
CA ASN A 173 13.47 28.71 -19.05
C ASN A 173 13.09 29.24 -17.67
N ASN A 174 13.38 30.52 -17.36
CA ASN A 174 13.01 31.13 -16.09
C ASN A 174 11.50 31.31 -15.92
N LEU A 175 10.73 31.43 -17.01
CA LEU A 175 9.26 31.44 -16.96
C LEU A 175 8.69 30.13 -16.41
N ASP A 176 9.36 29.01 -16.64
CA ASP A 176 9.00 27.71 -16.06
C ASP A 176 9.63 27.53 -14.66
N VAL A 177 10.91 27.88 -14.48
CA VAL A 177 11.61 27.58 -13.22
C VAL A 177 11.13 28.45 -12.05
N GLY A 178 10.88 29.75 -12.25
CA GLY A 178 10.47 30.66 -11.17
C GLY A 178 9.14 30.26 -10.50
N PRO A 179 8.05 30.10 -11.27
CA PRO A 179 6.79 29.56 -10.78
C PRO A 179 6.94 28.17 -10.16
N PHE A 180 7.75 27.30 -10.76
CA PHE A 180 7.99 25.95 -10.27
C PHE A 180 8.60 25.94 -8.86
N VAL A 181 9.64 26.74 -8.63
CA VAL A 181 10.28 26.88 -7.32
C VAL A 181 9.26 27.37 -6.29
N THR A 182 8.45 28.36 -6.63
CA THR A 182 7.41 28.89 -5.73
C THR A 182 6.39 27.82 -5.35
N ALA A 183 5.91 27.04 -6.31
CA ALA A 183 4.96 25.95 -6.07
C ALA A 183 5.57 24.82 -5.22
N VAL A 184 6.83 24.45 -5.51
CA VAL A 184 7.60 23.47 -4.72
C VAL A 184 7.78 23.94 -3.28
N THR A 185 8.13 25.21 -3.03
CA THR A 185 8.29 25.75 -1.68
C THR A 185 6.97 25.67 -0.91
N ARG A 186 5.84 26.04 -1.53
CA ARG A 186 4.51 25.93 -0.91
C ARG A 186 4.12 24.48 -0.59
N LEU A 187 4.42 23.55 -1.49
CA LEU A 187 4.28 22.10 -1.23
C LEU A 187 5.15 21.68 -0.04
N GLN A 188 6.41 22.12 0.03
CA GLN A 188 7.32 21.76 1.11
C GLN A 188 6.82 22.28 2.46
N THR A 189 6.39 23.54 2.54
CA THR A 189 5.79 24.14 3.76
C THR A 189 4.63 23.32 4.29
N PHE A 190 3.73 22.87 3.41
CA PHE A 190 2.58 22.04 3.80
C PHE A 190 2.99 20.75 4.54
N TYR A 191 4.15 20.17 4.21
CA TYR A 191 4.67 18.98 4.90
C TYR A 191 5.58 19.31 6.09
N PHE A 192 6.27 20.45 6.08
CA PHE A 192 7.05 20.89 7.24
C PHE A 192 6.17 21.14 8.47
N ASP A 193 4.95 21.65 8.29
CA ASP A 193 3.95 21.77 9.37
C ASP A 193 3.60 20.42 10.02
N ARG A 194 3.95 19.31 9.35
CA ARG A 194 3.77 17.92 9.82
C ARG A 194 5.08 17.27 10.26
N ASN A 195 6.16 18.06 10.38
CA ASN A 195 7.52 17.61 10.66
C ASN A 195 8.07 16.62 9.62
N ILE A 196 7.75 16.85 8.33
CA ILE A 196 8.18 16.03 7.21
C ILE A 196 8.91 16.90 6.19
N ASP A 197 10.22 16.68 6.05
CA ASP A 197 10.95 17.14 4.87
C ASP A 197 10.71 16.18 3.70
N ILE A 198 9.77 16.56 2.84
CA ILE A 198 9.22 15.72 1.79
C ILE A 198 10.30 15.19 0.82
N PHE A 199 11.31 16.00 0.48
CA PHE A 199 12.32 15.66 -0.53
C PHE A 199 13.52 14.93 0.06
N LYS A 200 13.73 15.04 1.37
CA LYS A 200 14.82 14.33 2.07
C LYS A 200 14.40 12.98 2.58
N ILE A 201 13.23 12.88 3.21
CA ILE A 201 12.73 11.66 3.86
C ILE A 201 12.18 10.65 2.83
N ALA A 202 11.60 11.14 1.74
CA ALA A 202 10.95 10.29 0.74
C ALA A 202 11.44 10.62 -0.68
N MET A 203 11.01 9.78 -1.61
CA MET A 203 11.33 9.87 -3.04
C MET A 203 10.06 9.81 -3.90
N SER A 204 8.92 9.59 -3.25
CA SER A 204 7.60 9.46 -3.86
C SER A 204 6.52 9.49 -2.79
N ALA A 205 5.27 9.72 -3.20
CA ALA A 205 4.11 9.75 -2.31
C ALA A 205 3.95 8.49 -1.41
N PRO A 206 4.22 7.24 -1.88
CA PRO A 206 4.19 6.07 -1.00
C PRO A 206 5.18 6.11 0.17
N GLY A 207 6.34 6.74 0.01
CA GLY A 207 7.30 6.93 1.11
C GLY A 207 6.74 7.85 2.20
N ILE A 208 6.07 8.92 1.79
CA ILE A 208 5.39 9.87 2.68
C ILE A 208 4.24 9.19 3.40
N ALA A 209 3.39 8.46 2.67
CA ALA A 209 2.25 7.74 3.23
C ALA A 209 2.70 6.79 4.33
N ARG A 210 3.78 6.03 4.11
CA ARG A 210 4.36 5.13 5.10
C ARG A 210 4.86 5.87 6.34
N LYS A 211 5.55 7.00 6.15
CA LYS A 211 6.03 7.84 7.26
C LYS A 211 4.87 8.36 8.11
N MET A 212 3.86 8.94 7.49
CA MET A 212 2.65 9.43 8.18
C MET A 212 1.90 8.34 8.92
N LEU A 213 1.79 7.14 8.32
CA LEU A 213 1.12 5.99 8.90
C LEU A 213 1.84 5.51 10.16
N PHE A 214 3.17 5.35 10.11
CA PHE A 214 3.95 4.96 11.30
C PHE A 214 4.07 6.04 12.36
N ASP A 215 4.13 7.32 11.99
CA ASP A 215 4.09 8.41 12.96
C ASP A 215 2.75 8.44 13.72
N THR A 216 1.66 8.10 13.03
CA THR A 216 0.35 7.94 13.66
C THR A 216 0.34 6.75 14.62
N ALA A 217 0.81 5.58 14.19
CA ALA A 217 0.91 4.40 15.06
C ALA A 217 1.77 4.66 16.30
N LYS A 218 2.92 5.35 16.15
CA LYS A 218 3.80 5.68 17.27
C LYS A 218 3.08 6.56 18.31
N ARG A 219 2.32 7.57 17.87
CA ARG A 219 1.52 8.43 18.77
C ARG A 219 0.42 7.66 19.49
N GLU A 220 -0.13 6.64 18.86
CA GLU A 220 -1.15 5.74 19.44
C GLU A 220 -0.55 4.59 20.27
N GLY A 221 0.77 4.57 20.49
CA GLY A 221 1.45 3.51 21.26
C GLY A 221 1.38 2.13 20.60
N ALA A 222 1.18 2.07 19.28
CA ALA A 222 1.04 0.82 18.55
C ALA A 222 2.40 0.29 18.07
N GLU A 223 2.68 -0.95 18.44
CA GLU A 223 3.86 -1.70 18.00
C GLU A 223 3.43 -2.86 17.08
N PHE A 224 4.30 -3.26 16.14
CA PHE A 224 3.99 -4.32 15.18
C PHE A 224 5.04 -5.42 15.20
N THR A 225 4.60 -6.68 15.25
CA THR A 225 5.51 -7.83 15.09
C THR A 225 6.07 -7.88 13.66
N ILE A 226 7.38 -8.06 13.54
CA ILE A 226 8.07 -8.43 12.30
C ILE A 226 8.45 -9.92 12.36
N PHE A 227 8.33 -10.63 11.25
CA PHE A 227 8.55 -12.06 11.17
C PHE A 227 10.04 -12.38 11.02
N ASP A 228 10.57 -13.15 11.97
CA ASP A 228 11.97 -13.59 11.95
C ASP A 228 12.15 -14.92 11.21
N GLU A 229 13.40 -15.40 11.12
CA GLU A 229 13.74 -16.62 10.37
C GLU A 229 12.94 -17.86 10.81
N ARG A 230 12.59 -17.97 12.10
CA ARG A 230 11.76 -19.08 12.62
C ARG A 230 10.31 -19.02 12.13
N ASN A 231 9.81 -17.84 11.78
CA ASN A 231 8.46 -17.59 11.28
C ASN A 231 8.45 -17.18 9.79
N LYS A 232 9.52 -17.47 9.05
CA LYS A 232 9.59 -17.17 7.61
C LYS A 232 8.47 -17.87 6.82
N ASP A 233 8.07 -19.05 7.27
CA ASP A 233 6.98 -19.82 6.69
C ASP A 233 5.65 -19.06 6.80
N LEU A 234 5.40 -18.40 7.93
CA LEU A 234 4.24 -17.54 8.14
C LEU A 234 4.29 -16.29 7.25
N TYR A 235 5.45 -15.63 7.10
CA TYR A 235 5.61 -14.52 6.16
C TYR A 235 5.23 -14.95 4.73
N HIS A 236 5.70 -16.12 4.28
CA HIS A 236 5.36 -16.66 2.96
C HIS A 236 3.89 -17.10 2.85
N CYS A 237 3.30 -17.64 3.92
CA CYS A 237 1.86 -17.95 3.98
C CYS A 237 1.02 -16.68 3.77
N ILE A 238 1.33 -15.59 4.50
CA ILE A 238 0.67 -14.29 4.32
C ILE A 238 0.89 -13.78 2.89
N LYS A 239 2.13 -13.78 2.39
CA LYS A 239 2.47 -13.28 1.06
C LYS A 239 1.71 -14.00 -0.07
N ARG A 240 1.53 -15.32 0.02
CA ARG A 240 0.72 -16.09 -0.96
C ARG A 240 -0.75 -15.71 -0.92
N ASN A 241 -1.28 -15.43 0.28
CA ASN A 241 -2.68 -15.04 0.49
C ASN A 241 -2.97 -13.54 0.29
N ILE A 242 -1.95 -12.72 -0.01
CA ILE A 242 -2.16 -11.32 -0.41
C ILE A 242 -2.77 -11.31 -1.81
N VAL A 243 -4.06 -11.01 -1.86
CA VAL A 243 -4.82 -10.84 -3.09
C VAL A 243 -5.52 -9.49 -3.06
N GLY A 244 -5.44 -8.77 -4.18
CA GLY A 244 -6.09 -7.46 -4.33
C GLY A 244 -7.61 -7.56 -4.43
N GLY A 245 -8.24 -6.46 -4.82
CA GLY A 245 -9.67 -6.43 -5.13
C GLY A 245 -10.03 -7.37 -6.30
N PRO A 246 -11.05 -8.24 -6.15
CA PRO A 246 -11.55 -9.03 -7.26
C PRO A 246 -12.14 -8.13 -8.35
N SER A 247 -11.94 -8.52 -9.61
CA SER A 247 -12.64 -7.92 -10.76
C SER A 247 -13.31 -9.03 -11.56
N ILE A 248 -14.64 -9.07 -11.50
CA ILE A 248 -15.49 -10.19 -11.90
C ILE A 248 -16.67 -9.66 -12.71
N ILE A 249 -16.91 -10.26 -13.87
CA ILE A 249 -18.14 -10.07 -14.66
C ILE A 249 -19.12 -11.17 -14.25
N TYR A 250 -20.29 -10.79 -13.74
CA TYR A 250 -21.37 -11.70 -13.33
C TYR A 250 -22.38 -11.93 -14.45
N HIS A 251 -22.67 -10.88 -15.24
CA HIS A 251 -23.48 -10.96 -16.45
C HIS A 251 -22.94 -9.98 -17.49
N ARG A 252 -22.80 -10.41 -18.74
CA ARG A 252 -22.00 -9.66 -19.73
C ARG A 252 -22.75 -8.57 -20.46
N LYS A 253 -24.09 -8.56 -20.43
CA LYS A 253 -24.90 -7.53 -21.09
C LYS A 253 -26.22 -7.28 -20.35
N ALA A 254 -26.61 -6.03 -20.16
CA ALA A 254 -27.93 -5.66 -19.68
C ALA A 254 -28.46 -4.46 -20.47
N VAL A 255 -29.73 -4.48 -20.83
CA VAL A 255 -30.41 -3.44 -21.62
C VAL A 255 -31.82 -3.23 -21.07
N LYS A 256 -32.17 -1.96 -20.83
CA LYS A 256 -33.50 -1.53 -20.36
C LYS A 256 -34.59 -2.07 -21.28
N GLY A 257 -35.60 -2.70 -20.69
CA GLY A 257 -36.77 -3.25 -21.38
C GLY A 257 -36.53 -4.53 -22.18
N ASP A 258 -35.30 -5.06 -22.19
CA ASP A 258 -34.92 -6.22 -23.03
C ASP A 258 -34.33 -7.35 -22.20
N THR A 259 -33.37 -7.05 -21.31
CA THR A 259 -32.70 -8.09 -20.53
C THR A 259 -33.58 -8.63 -19.41
N PRO A 260 -33.92 -9.93 -19.39
CA PRO A 260 -34.63 -10.54 -18.28
C PRO A 260 -33.69 -10.68 -17.08
N ILE A 261 -34.22 -10.38 -15.89
CA ILE A 261 -33.61 -10.69 -14.60
C ILE A 261 -34.36 -11.88 -13.96
N ARG A 262 -34.01 -12.20 -12.72
CA ARG A 262 -34.63 -13.32 -11.99
C ARG A 262 -36.15 -13.18 -11.92
N GLY A 263 -36.86 -14.30 -12.09
CA GLY A 263 -38.33 -14.33 -12.04
C GLY A 263 -39.02 -13.71 -13.27
N GLY A 264 -38.30 -13.43 -14.36
CA GLY A 264 -38.88 -12.95 -15.62
C GLY A 264 -39.17 -11.45 -15.66
N LYS A 265 -38.82 -10.70 -14.60
CA LYS A 265 -38.83 -9.23 -14.64
C LYS A 265 -37.80 -8.72 -15.63
N LEU A 266 -37.98 -7.51 -16.15
CA LEU A 266 -37.04 -6.90 -17.10
C LEU A 266 -36.18 -5.86 -16.40
N CYS A 267 -34.92 -5.77 -16.81
CA CYS A 267 -34.05 -4.65 -16.45
C CYS A 267 -34.72 -3.32 -16.82
N GLN A 268 -34.81 -2.40 -15.87
CA GLN A 268 -35.30 -1.04 -16.07
C GLN A 268 -34.20 0.01 -15.88
N LYS A 269 -33.20 -0.26 -15.04
CA LYS A 269 -32.05 0.62 -14.84
C LYS A 269 -30.78 -0.17 -14.50
N VAL A 270 -29.62 0.35 -14.92
CA VAL A 270 -28.30 -0.07 -14.45
C VAL A 270 -27.78 0.92 -13.42
N LEU A 271 -27.43 0.43 -12.24
CA LEU A 271 -26.88 1.21 -11.13
C LEU A 271 -25.45 0.77 -10.83
N GLY A 272 -24.52 1.71 -10.83
CA GLY A 272 -23.14 1.51 -10.38
C GLY A 272 -22.89 2.18 -9.04
N TYR A 273 -22.46 1.41 -8.04
CA TYR A 273 -22.04 1.91 -6.73
C TYR A 273 -20.52 1.82 -6.57
N ASP A 274 -19.91 2.84 -5.98
CA ASP A 274 -18.48 2.90 -5.66
C ASP A 274 -18.28 3.11 -4.16
N CYS A 275 -17.50 2.25 -3.52
CA CYS A 275 -17.12 2.39 -2.12
C CYS A 275 -16.09 3.52 -1.99
N ASN A 276 -16.50 4.67 -1.45
CA ASN A 276 -15.62 5.81 -1.31
C ASN A 276 -14.42 5.46 -0.41
N ALA A 277 -13.23 5.47 -1.00
CA ALA A 277 -11.98 5.26 -0.27
C ALA A 277 -11.94 3.92 0.50
N LEU A 278 -12.37 2.82 -0.13
CA LEU A 278 -12.48 1.49 0.47
C LEU A 278 -11.30 1.16 1.39
N TYR A 279 -10.07 1.09 0.84
CA TYR A 279 -8.89 0.72 1.63
C TYR A 279 -8.53 1.74 2.72
N LEU A 280 -8.85 3.02 2.54
CA LEU A 280 -8.66 4.02 3.59
C LEU A 280 -9.62 3.77 4.76
N GLY A 281 -10.88 3.41 4.47
CA GLY A 281 -11.84 2.98 5.49
C GLY A 281 -11.37 1.72 6.23
N CYS A 282 -10.78 0.77 5.50
CA CYS A 282 -10.17 -0.43 6.08
C CYS A 282 -8.96 -0.12 6.96
N ILE A 283 -8.12 0.87 6.62
CA ILE A 283 -6.99 1.31 7.44
C ILE A 283 -7.46 1.77 8.84
N GLY A 284 -8.64 2.39 8.93
CA GLY A 284 -9.20 2.88 10.19
C GLY A 284 -9.80 1.82 11.11
N GLN A 285 -9.86 0.56 10.66
CA GLN A 285 -10.35 -0.58 11.46
C GLN A 285 -9.29 -1.05 12.47
N ASP A 286 -9.66 -1.99 13.32
CA ASP A 286 -8.72 -2.64 14.23
C ASP A 286 -7.61 -3.36 13.44
N MET A 287 -6.36 -3.17 13.90
CA MET A 287 -5.18 -3.76 13.28
C MET A 287 -4.46 -4.70 14.24
N PRO A 288 -3.72 -5.71 13.72
CA PRO A 288 -2.93 -6.61 14.55
C PRO A 288 -1.71 -5.87 15.12
N VAL A 289 -1.75 -5.61 16.43
CA VAL A 289 -0.69 -4.94 17.18
C VAL A 289 -0.06 -5.84 18.23
N GLY A 290 1.14 -5.45 18.68
CA GLY A 290 1.90 -6.11 19.73
C GLY A 290 2.52 -7.43 19.28
N THR A 291 2.80 -8.28 20.27
CA THR A 291 3.39 -9.61 20.08
C THR A 291 2.36 -10.62 19.60
N MET A 292 2.75 -11.48 18.67
CA MET A 292 1.90 -12.59 18.21
C MET A 292 2.00 -13.83 19.10
N VAL A 293 0.91 -14.62 19.14
CA VAL A 293 0.91 -16.01 19.62
C VAL A 293 0.52 -16.91 18.45
N ARG A 294 1.31 -17.95 18.17
CA ARG A 294 1.04 -18.89 17.08
C ARG A 294 0.63 -20.25 17.62
N ARG A 295 -0.31 -20.92 16.96
CA ARG A 295 -0.73 -22.30 17.27
C ARG A 295 -0.81 -23.09 15.99
N LYS A 296 -0.26 -24.30 15.97
CA LYS A 296 -0.30 -25.19 14.80
C LYS A 296 -1.04 -26.48 15.13
N ALA A 297 -1.77 -27.01 14.16
CA ALA A 297 -2.51 -28.26 14.30
C ALA A 297 -1.58 -29.45 14.57
N GLU A 298 -0.41 -29.50 13.90
CA GLU A 298 0.61 -30.55 14.07
C GLU A 298 1.16 -30.62 15.50
N GLU A 299 1.13 -29.50 16.21
CA GLU A 299 1.51 -29.40 17.62
C GLU A 299 0.29 -29.44 18.55
N GLY A 300 -0.88 -29.91 18.08
CA GLY A 300 -2.15 -29.96 18.82
C GLY A 300 -2.56 -28.60 19.41
N PHE A 301 -2.41 -27.53 18.61
CA PHE A 301 -2.71 -26.13 18.92
C PHE A 301 -2.15 -25.63 20.25
N LYS A 302 -0.97 -26.13 20.63
CA LYS A 302 -0.19 -25.57 21.73
C LYS A 302 0.20 -24.12 21.38
N PRO A 303 0.11 -23.16 22.32
CA PRO A 303 0.54 -21.80 22.08
C PRO A 303 2.07 -21.73 22.04
N GLU A 304 2.58 -21.22 20.93
CA GLU A 304 3.94 -20.75 20.77
C GLU A 304 3.95 -19.25 21.04
N VAL A 305 4.48 -18.87 22.20
CA VAL A 305 4.64 -17.47 22.61
C VAL A 305 6.13 -17.14 22.59
N ARG A 306 6.48 -16.03 21.93
CA ARG A 306 7.86 -15.56 21.89
C ARG A 306 8.04 -14.37 22.82
N ASP A 307 8.43 -14.69 24.04
CA ASP A 307 8.53 -13.75 25.17
C ASP A 307 9.96 -13.48 25.62
N ARG A 308 10.90 -13.38 24.68
CA ARG A 308 12.24 -12.92 25.05
C ARG A 308 12.10 -11.50 25.61
N ASN A 309 12.48 -11.35 26.88
CA ASN A 309 12.50 -10.10 27.63
C ASN A 309 11.12 -9.51 27.96
N ILE A 310 10.01 -10.27 27.91
CA ILE A 310 8.70 -9.69 28.27
C ILE A 310 8.65 -9.21 29.72
N LYS A 311 9.27 -9.95 30.67
CA LYS A 311 9.31 -9.59 32.08
C LYS A 311 10.00 -8.23 32.31
N MET A 312 11.09 -7.99 31.56
CA MET A 312 11.80 -6.72 31.52
C MET A 312 10.89 -5.57 31.05
N TYR A 313 10.20 -5.74 29.91
CA TYR A 313 9.27 -4.72 29.43
C TYR A 313 8.07 -4.51 30.36
N GLN A 314 7.57 -5.57 31.00
CA GLN A 314 6.50 -5.48 31.99
C GLN A 314 6.92 -4.62 33.18
N TRP A 315 8.12 -4.85 33.69
CA TRP A 315 8.69 -4.04 34.76
C TRP A 315 8.81 -2.57 34.37
N MET A 316 9.47 -2.27 33.25
CA MET A 316 9.70 -0.89 32.84
C MET A 316 8.41 -0.14 32.50
N ASN A 317 7.48 -0.79 31.81
CA ASN A 317 6.18 -0.18 31.50
C ASN A 317 5.33 0.04 32.76
N TYR A 318 5.47 -0.81 33.78
CA TYR A 318 4.84 -0.58 35.08
C TYR A 318 5.40 0.68 35.75
N LEU A 319 6.73 0.81 35.81
CA LEU A 319 7.38 1.99 36.37
C LEU A 319 6.97 3.28 35.63
N ASN A 320 6.93 3.24 34.29
CA ASN A 320 6.47 4.38 33.51
C ASN A 320 5.02 4.77 33.83
N LYS A 321 4.12 3.78 33.90
CA LYS A 321 2.68 4.02 34.08
C LYS A 321 2.30 4.42 35.50
N TYR A 322 2.86 3.77 36.51
CA TYR A 322 2.43 3.88 37.91
C TYR A 322 3.37 4.69 38.79
N GLU A 323 4.66 4.78 38.42
CA GLU A 323 5.66 5.54 39.17
C GLU A 323 6.10 6.83 38.46
N GLY A 324 5.50 7.14 37.31
CA GLY A 324 5.76 8.38 36.56
C GLY A 324 7.18 8.49 36.02
N LYS A 325 7.85 7.36 35.76
CA LYS A 325 9.18 7.33 35.13
C LYS A 325 9.08 7.57 33.62
N ASP A 326 10.18 7.99 33.00
CA ASP A 326 10.30 8.13 31.53
C ASP A 326 11.37 7.18 30.98
N ILE A 327 11.18 5.89 31.20
CA ILE A 327 12.12 4.84 30.79
C ILE A 327 11.92 4.57 29.29
N LYS A 328 12.94 4.91 28.51
CA LYS A 328 13.09 4.55 27.10
C LYS A 328 13.74 3.18 26.98
N HIS A 329 13.16 2.30 26.19
CA HIS A 329 13.66 0.96 25.88
C HIS A 329 13.36 0.60 24.41
N ALA A 330 13.93 -0.50 23.92
CA ALA A 330 13.85 -0.88 22.50
C ALA A 330 12.42 -0.91 21.91
N ARG A 331 11.40 -1.26 22.70
CA ARG A 331 10.00 -1.32 22.24
C ARG A 331 9.28 0.04 22.10
N ASN A 332 9.47 0.98 23.04
CA ASN A 332 8.78 2.28 23.02
C ASN A 332 9.57 3.38 22.29
N ASP A 333 10.90 3.28 22.24
CA ASP A 333 11.77 4.26 21.57
C ASP A 333 12.30 3.77 20.21
N GLY A 334 12.20 2.46 19.95
CA GLY A 334 12.62 1.83 18.68
C GLY A 334 14.11 1.53 18.58
N GLN A 335 14.90 1.89 19.61
CA GLN A 335 16.33 1.59 19.69
C GLN A 335 16.70 1.18 21.12
N GLU A 336 17.69 0.29 21.25
CA GLU A 336 18.30 -0.06 22.53
C GLU A 336 19.44 0.93 22.81
N LYS A 337 19.42 1.60 23.97
CA LYS A 337 20.51 2.50 24.34
C LYS A 337 21.78 1.67 24.59
N ARG A 338 22.93 2.20 24.18
CA ARG A 338 24.25 1.65 24.52
C ARG A 338 25.04 2.65 25.34
N VAL A 339 25.81 2.13 26.30
CA VAL A 339 26.77 2.88 27.13
C VAL A 339 28.07 2.11 27.09
N GLY A 340 29.09 2.70 26.47
CA GLY A 340 30.31 1.98 26.08
C GLY A 340 30.00 0.75 25.19
N PRO A 341 30.59 -0.42 25.48
CA PRO A 341 30.34 -1.64 24.71
C PRO A 341 29.00 -2.32 25.05
N TYR A 342 28.31 -1.88 26.10
CA TYR A 342 27.15 -2.59 26.66
C TYR A 342 25.82 -1.99 26.18
N PRO A 343 24.92 -2.79 25.58
CA PRO A 343 23.52 -2.41 25.47
C PRO A 343 22.88 -2.40 26.85
N VAL A 344 21.93 -1.48 27.06
CA VAL A 344 21.17 -1.37 28.30
C VAL A 344 19.69 -1.55 28.03
N ASP A 345 19.02 -2.25 28.95
CA ASP A 345 17.63 -2.66 28.77
C ASP A 345 16.66 -1.46 28.77
N GLY A 346 16.90 -0.46 29.63
CA GLY A 346 16.11 0.77 29.73
C GLY A 346 16.92 1.95 30.24
N TYR A 347 16.54 3.17 29.84
CA TYR A 347 17.22 4.40 30.24
C TYR A 347 16.23 5.56 30.40
N ASP A 348 16.38 6.31 31.49
CA ASP A 348 15.69 7.56 31.76
C ASP A 348 16.70 8.71 31.65
N GLU A 349 16.47 9.59 30.67
CA GLU A 349 17.38 10.68 30.32
C GLU A 349 17.32 11.83 31.33
N GLY A 350 16.14 12.13 31.86
CA GLY A 350 15.95 13.24 32.80
C GLY A 350 16.60 12.99 34.15
N THR A 351 16.71 11.73 34.56
CA THR A 351 17.32 11.34 35.84
C THR A 351 18.71 10.72 35.70
N ASN A 352 19.21 10.58 34.47
CA ASN A 352 20.44 9.85 34.15
C ASN A 352 20.49 8.43 34.76
N THR A 353 19.36 7.72 34.70
CA THR A 353 19.18 6.39 35.33
C THR A 353 19.13 5.29 34.27
N ILE A 354 19.88 4.21 34.49
CA ILE A 354 19.83 2.99 33.69
C ILE A 354 19.08 1.91 34.46
N TYR A 355 18.16 1.24 33.77
CA TYR A 355 17.41 0.10 34.28
C TYR A 355 17.90 -1.17 33.61
N GLN A 356 18.35 -2.15 34.39
CA GLN A 356 18.89 -3.43 33.92
C GLN A 356 18.05 -4.58 34.49
N PHE A 357 17.56 -5.46 33.63
CA PHE A 357 16.79 -6.63 34.01
C PHE A 357 17.61 -7.90 33.80
N HIS A 358 17.98 -8.56 34.90
CA HIS A 358 18.84 -9.72 34.87
C HIS A 358 18.04 -11.02 34.96
N GLY A 359 17.91 -11.71 33.82
CA GLY A 359 17.38 -13.08 33.79
C GLY A 359 18.27 -14.04 34.60
N CYS A 360 17.75 -14.65 35.67
CA CYS A 360 18.58 -15.39 36.64
C CYS A 360 19.41 -16.50 35.98
N TYR A 361 18.82 -17.25 35.04
CA TYR A 361 19.52 -18.26 34.27
C TYR A 361 20.60 -17.67 33.34
N PHE A 362 20.31 -16.58 32.65
CA PHE A 362 21.23 -16.02 31.66
C PHE A 362 22.42 -15.28 32.30
N HIS A 363 22.20 -14.72 33.49
CA HIS A 363 23.19 -13.93 34.23
C HIS A 363 23.88 -14.70 35.36
N GLY A 364 23.63 -16.01 35.49
CA GLY A 364 24.35 -16.87 36.43
C GLY A 364 23.98 -16.65 37.90
N HIS A 365 22.80 -16.08 38.17
CA HIS A 365 22.31 -15.88 39.53
C HIS A 365 21.92 -17.21 40.15
N GLN A 366 22.41 -17.49 41.36
CA GLN A 366 22.03 -18.66 42.13
C GLN A 366 20.85 -18.32 43.03
N CYS A 367 19.68 -18.85 42.70
CA CYS A 367 18.45 -18.65 43.45
C CYS A 367 17.46 -19.78 43.16
N ARG A 368 16.29 -19.73 43.79
CA ARG A 368 15.22 -20.74 43.62
C ARG A 368 14.83 -21.06 42.17
N LEU A 369 15.09 -20.15 41.22
CA LEU A 369 14.82 -20.34 39.78
C LEU A 369 15.89 -21.16 39.06
N THR A 370 17.12 -21.20 39.60
CA THR A 370 18.29 -21.83 38.98
C THR A 370 18.88 -22.98 39.81
N ASP A 371 18.44 -23.16 41.06
CA ASP A 371 18.95 -24.20 41.98
C ASP A 371 18.78 -25.64 41.46
N ARG A 372 17.83 -25.86 40.53
CA ARG A 372 17.57 -27.18 39.92
C ARG A 372 18.23 -27.37 38.56
N VAL A 373 19.02 -26.42 38.08
CA VAL A 373 19.70 -26.52 36.78
C VAL A 373 20.87 -27.50 36.91
N THR A 374 20.78 -28.63 36.21
CA THR A 374 21.79 -29.70 36.21
C THR A 374 22.70 -29.68 34.97
N ASP A 375 22.50 -28.74 34.04
CA ASP A 375 23.32 -28.59 32.84
C ASP A 375 24.78 -28.25 33.21
N GLU A 376 25.70 -29.18 32.98
CA GLU A 376 27.10 -29.04 33.38
C GLU A 376 27.77 -27.81 32.77
N GLY A 377 27.47 -27.53 31.49
CA GLY A 377 28.00 -26.37 30.78
C GLY A 377 27.54 -25.05 31.38
N TRP A 378 26.29 -24.98 31.85
CA TRP A 378 25.78 -23.84 32.59
C TRP A 378 26.44 -23.71 33.96
N VAL A 379 26.51 -24.80 34.74
CA VAL A 379 27.08 -24.81 36.11
C VAL A 379 28.53 -24.34 36.11
N GLN A 380 29.34 -24.83 35.16
CA GLN A 380 30.75 -24.44 35.00
C GLN A 380 30.93 -22.97 34.60
N ASN A 381 29.97 -22.40 33.85
CA ASN A 381 30.06 -21.03 33.35
C ASN A 381 29.25 -20.01 34.16
N ARG A 382 28.47 -20.44 35.18
CA ARG A 382 27.55 -19.56 35.92
C ARG A 382 28.30 -18.40 36.58
N GLU A 383 29.43 -18.70 37.22
CA GLU A 383 30.20 -17.70 37.96
C GLU A 383 30.82 -16.68 37.01
N LYS A 384 31.30 -17.13 35.84
CA LYS A 384 31.76 -16.25 34.76
C LYS A 384 30.65 -15.30 34.28
N LYS A 385 29.42 -15.79 34.11
CA LYS A 385 28.25 -14.97 33.71
C LYS A 385 27.90 -13.93 34.78
N LEU A 386 27.93 -14.32 36.05
CA LEU A 386 27.65 -13.42 37.17
C LEU A 386 28.72 -12.34 37.31
N ILE A 387 30.00 -12.72 37.20
CA ILE A 387 31.13 -11.78 37.18
C ILE A 387 30.99 -10.79 36.03
N LYS A 388 30.64 -11.27 34.82
CA LYS A 388 30.40 -10.39 33.66
C LYS A 388 29.28 -9.38 33.95
N THR A 389 28.17 -9.83 34.51
CA THR A 389 27.04 -8.96 34.87
C THR A 389 27.46 -7.89 35.87
N LYS A 390 28.15 -8.27 36.95
CA LYS A 390 28.67 -7.33 37.95
C LYS A 390 29.66 -6.33 37.37
N LYS A 391 30.53 -6.78 36.46
CA LYS A 391 31.47 -5.90 35.73
C LYS A 391 30.72 -4.88 34.87
N THR A 392 29.70 -5.31 34.13
CA THR A 392 28.85 -4.39 33.36
C THR A 392 28.20 -3.35 34.27
N THR A 393 27.59 -3.75 35.40
CA THR A 393 26.98 -2.81 36.34
C THR A 393 28.00 -1.84 36.95
N ALA A 394 29.17 -2.33 37.36
CA ALA A 394 30.23 -1.50 37.92
C ALA A 394 30.75 -0.48 36.90
N TYR A 395 30.92 -0.90 35.65
CA TYR A 395 31.24 -0.02 34.53
C TYR A 395 30.19 1.08 34.40
N LEU A 396 28.90 0.73 34.27
CA LEU A 396 27.82 1.72 34.11
C LEU A 396 27.76 2.74 35.26
N LYS A 397 27.93 2.29 36.51
CA LYS A 397 28.00 3.19 37.68
C LYS A 397 29.26 4.08 37.66
N GLY A 398 30.40 3.52 37.27
CA GLY A 398 31.66 4.26 37.11
C GLY A 398 31.56 5.41 36.10
N LYS A 399 30.65 5.30 35.15
CA LYS A 399 30.35 6.34 34.14
C LYS A 399 29.31 7.38 34.59
N GLY A 400 29.00 7.41 35.88
CA GLY A 400 28.13 8.42 36.48
C GLY A 400 26.62 8.17 36.35
N TYR A 401 26.22 6.99 35.87
CA TYR A 401 24.81 6.61 35.81
C TYR A 401 24.32 6.04 37.13
N GLN A 402 23.09 6.39 37.52
CA GLN A 402 22.38 5.63 38.53
C GLN A 402 21.91 4.31 37.90
N VAL A 403 22.34 3.16 38.40
CA VAL A 403 21.93 1.86 37.84
C VAL A 403 20.96 1.16 38.80
N ILE A 404 19.73 0.98 38.33
CA ILE A 404 18.67 0.22 39.00
C ILE A 404 18.60 -1.16 38.37
N GLU A 405 18.81 -2.19 39.18
CA GLU A 405 18.85 -3.58 38.74
C GLU A 405 17.61 -4.33 39.25
N MET A 406 17.05 -5.17 38.39
CA MET A 406 15.94 -6.06 38.72
C MET A 406 16.30 -7.48 38.32
N TRP A 407 16.50 -8.36 39.29
CA TRP A 407 16.71 -9.79 39.02
C TRP A 407 15.38 -10.48 38.79
N GLU A 408 15.35 -11.49 37.93
CA GLU A 408 14.12 -12.21 37.60
C GLU A 408 13.42 -12.83 38.83
N CYS A 409 14.17 -13.31 39.81
CA CYS A 409 13.59 -13.84 41.05
C CYS A 409 12.97 -12.75 41.94
N ASP A 410 13.55 -11.56 41.94
CA ASP A 410 13.08 -10.41 42.69
C ASP A 410 11.86 -9.82 41.99
N PHE A 411 11.87 -9.76 40.66
CA PHE A 411 10.72 -9.41 39.85
C PHE A 411 9.52 -10.32 40.14
N GLU A 412 9.74 -11.63 40.27
CA GLU A 412 8.67 -12.56 40.66
C GLU A 412 8.10 -12.30 42.06
N ASN A 413 8.90 -11.76 42.98
CA ASN A 413 8.43 -11.33 44.30
C ASN A 413 7.70 -9.98 44.19
N PHE A 414 8.28 -9.01 43.47
CA PHE A 414 7.69 -7.70 43.18
C PHE A 414 6.30 -7.83 42.57
N CYS A 415 6.11 -8.78 41.64
CA CYS A 415 4.81 -9.07 41.06
C CYS A 415 3.76 -9.57 42.06
N ARG A 416 4.16 -10.22 43.16
CA ARG A 416 3.23 -10.62 44.22
C ARG A 416 2.76 -9.44 45.06
N GLU A 417 3.63 -8.44 45.24
CA GLU A 417 3.35 -7.21 46.00
C GLU A 417 2.58 -6.19 45.17
N HIS A 418 2.76 -6.20 43.84
CA HIS A 418 2.14 -5.26 42.90
C HIS A 418 1.27 -6.01 41.88
N PRO A 419 0.09 -6.51 42.27
CA PRO A 419 -0.75 -7.33 41.38
C PRO A 419 -1.12 -6.64 40.06
N ASP A 420 -1.12 -5.30 40.02
CA ASP A 420 -1.37 -4.50 38.81
C ASP A 420 -0.33 -4.73 37.70
N ILE A 421 0.90 -5.14 38.03
CA ILE A 421 1.90 -5.47 37.02
C ILE A 421 1.51 -6.68 36.19
N HIS A 422 0.81 -7.64 36.81
CA HIS A 422 0.28 -8.77 36.08
C HIS A 422 -0.79 -8.30 35.10
N ALA A 423 -1.69 -7.39 35.50
CA ALA A 423 -2.70 -6.83 34.61
C ALA A 423 -2.05 -6.16 33.38
N LEU A 424 -1.02 -5.35 33.58
CA LEU A 424 -0.27 -4.70 32.50
C LEU A 424 0.44 -5.71 31.59
N GLY A 425 1.06 -6.73 32.17
CA GLY A 425 1.69 -7.81 31.41
C GLY A 425 0.69 -8.66 30.63
N TRP A 426 -0.53 -8.82 31.14
CA TRP A 426 -1.63 -9.47 30.44
C TRP A 426 -2.14 -8.61 29.29
N GLU A 427 -2.21 -7.28 29.41
CA GLU A 427 -2.63 -6.40 28.31
C GLU A 427 -1.74 -6.53 27.07
N LEU A 428 -0.46 -6.87 27.23
CA LEU A 428 0.46 -7.15 26.12
C LEU A 428 0.15 -8.46 25.37
N ARG A 429 -0.76 -9.30 25.87
CA ARG A 429 -1.11 -10.59 25.28
C ARG A 429 -2.46 -10.57 24.56
N PRO A 430 -2.57 -11.30 23.43
CA PRO A 430 -3.85 -11.50 22.75
C PRO A 430 -4.94 -12.01 23.69
N ARG A 431 -6.16 -11.50 23.52
CA ARG A 431 -7.30 -11.84 24.41
C ARG A 431 -7.59 -13.33 24.46
N PHE A 432 -7.49 -14.02 23.32
CA PHE A 432 -7.71 -15.47 23.23
C PHE A 432 -6.68 -16.27 24.02
N TYR A 433 -5.39 -15.98 23.89
CA TYR A 433 -4.34 -16.56 24.74
C TYR A 433 -4.58 -16.35 26.24
N ARG A 434 -5.07 -15.17 26.65
CA ARG A 434 -5.40 -14.92 28.07
C ARG A 434 -6.47 -15.87 28.60
N LYS A 435 -7.50 -16.14 27.79
CA LYS A 435 -8.58 -17.09 28.08
C LYS A 435 -8.10 -18.54 28.02
N TYR A 436 -7.24 -18.87 27.04
CA TYR A 436 -6.77 -20.23 26.76
C TYR A 436 -5.24 -20.32 26.72
N ARG A 437 -4.61 -20.51 27.89
CA ARG A 437 -3.14 -20.55 28.02
C ARG A 437 -2.50 -21.88 27.57
N GLY A 438 -3.30 -22.95 27.49
CA GLY A 438 -2.86 -24.29 27.11
C GLY A 438 -3.24 -24.65 25.68
N ARG A 439 -3.26 -25.95 25.37
CA ARG A 439 -3.80 -26.47 24.11
C ARG A 439 -5.27 -26.11 23.97
N VAL A 440 -5.72 -25.91 22.73
CA VAL A 440 -7.12 -25.66 22.39
C VAL A 440 -7.57 -26.63 21.31
N ASN A 441 -8.88 -26.81 21.16
CA ASN A 441 -9.47 -27.53 20.03
C ASN A 441 -10.07 -26.57 19.01
N GLU A 442 -10.48 -27.09 17.85
CA GLU A 442 -11.05 -26.28 16.76
C GLU A 442 -12.34 -25.57 17.18
N THR A 443 -13.20 -26.21 17.97
CA THR A 443 -14.43 -25.60 18.49
C THR A 443 -14.14 -24.34 19.32
N GLN A 444 -13.15 -24.39 20.21
CA GLN A 444 -12.72 -23.25 21.00
C GLN A 444 -12.17 -22.13 20.11
N ILE A 445 -11.42 -22.47 19.07
CA ILE A 445 -10.89 -21.50 18.09
C ILE A 445 -12.05 -20.80 17.35
N LEU A 446 -12.98 -21.57 16.78
CA LEU A 446 -14.12 -21.02 16.03
C LEU A 446 -15.06 -20.19 16.92
N ASN A 447 -15.30 -20.61 18.16
CA ASN A 447 -16.06 -19.81 19.13
C ASN A 447 -15.32 -18.54 19.51
N GLY A 448 -13.99 -18.60 19.67
CA GLY A 448 -13.16 -17.42 19.88
C GLY A 448 -13.29 -16.39 18.75
N VAL A 449 -13.41 -16.84 17.50
CA VAL A 449 -13.68 -15.99 16.34
C VAL A 449 -15.08 -15.36 16.41
N ARG A 450 -16.12 -16.17 16.65
CA ARG A 450 -17.52 -15.69 16.76
C ARG A 450 -17.70 -14.66 17.89
N GLU A 451 -17.09 -14.93 19.05
CA GLU A 451 -17.14 -14.08 20.24
C GLU A 451 -16.23 -12.84 20.15
N ASN A 452 -15.51 -12.61 19.04
CA ASN A 452 -14.51 -11.54 18.88
C ASN A 452 -13.38 -11.58 19.94
N ILE A 453 -13.13 -12.72 20.57
CA ILE A 453 -12.02 -12.89 21.53
C ILE A 453 -10.72 -13.23 20.79
N LEU A 454 -10.82 -13.96 19.67
CA LEU A 454 -9.71 -14.30 18.79
C LEU A 454 -9.60 -13.27 17.67
N PHE A 455 -8.63 -12.36 17.82
CA PHE A 455 -8.27 -11.40 16.78
C PHE A 455 -6.94 -11.81 16.13
N GLY A 456 -6.92 -11.97 14.80
CA GLY A 456 -5.73 -12.48 14.13
C GLY A 456 -6.02 -13.13 12.79
N MET A 457 -5.32 -14.23 12.50
CA MET A 457 -5.44 -14.97 11.25
C MET A 457 -5.60 -16.46 11.52
N VAL A 458 -6.39 -17.14 10.69
CA VAL A 458 -6.60 -18.59 10.75
C VAL A 458 -6.43 -19.17 9.34
N GLU A 459 -5.58 -20.18 9.20
CA GLU A 459 -5.43 -20.94 7.95
C GLU A 459 -6.37 -22.14 7.98
N VAL A 460 -7.28 -22.22 7.02
CA VAL A 460 -8.39 -23.19 7.04
C VAL A 460 -8.63 -23.81 5.67
N ASP A 461 -9.27 -24.97 5.68
CA ASP A 461 -10.14 -25.40 4.58
C ASP A 461 -11.56 -24.91 4.89
N ILE A 462 -12.23 -24.29 3.92
CA ILE A 462 -13.57 -23.71 4.10
C ILE A 462 -14.42 -23.91 2.85
N GLU A 463 -15.71 -24.18 3.05
CA GLU A 463 -16.66 -24.34 1.95
C GLU A 463 -18.04 -23.76 2.25
N VAL A 464 -18.76 -23.43 1.17
CA VAL A 464 -20.22 -23.34 1.18
C VAL A 464 -20.77 -24.76 1.33
N PRO A 465 -21.57 -25.05 2.37
CA PRO A 465 -22.06 -26.41 2.62
C PRO A 465 -23.10 -26.84 1.58
N GLU A 466 -23.38 -28.14 1.46
CA GLU A 466 -24.43 -28.63 0.56
C GLU A 466 -25.84 -28.28 1.04
N ARG A 467 -26.02 -28.17 2.36
CA ARG A 467 -27.27 -27.78 3.03
C ARG A 467 -26.93 -26.85 4.21
N TRP A 468 -27.86 -25.97 4.58
CA TRP A 468 -27.65 -25.11 5.75
C TRP A 468 -27.52 -25.93 7.03
N GLU A 469 -26.41 -25.75 7.74
CA GLU A 469 -26.13 -26.34 9.04
C GLU A 469 -26.13 -25.24 10.12
N GLY A 470 -26.36 -25.62 11.39
CA GLY A 470 -26.35 -24.67 12.50
C GLY A 470 -27.52 -23.69 12.52
N ASP A 471 -27.27 -22.47 13.00
CA ASP A 471 -28.30 -21.46 13.26
C ASP A 471 -28.63 -20.59 12.04
N PHE A 472 -27.75 -20.57 11.02
CA PHE A 472 -28.02 -19.84 9.80
C PHE A 472 -29.13 -20.54 9.00
N ARG A 473 -30.13 -19.75 8.58
CA ARG A 473 -31.29 -20.21 7.81
C ARG A 473 -31.56 -19.22 6.69
N HIS A 474 -31.70 -19.73 5.48
CA HIS A 474 -32.11 -18.97 4.32
C HIS A 474 -33.04 -19.82 3.45
N ALA A 475 -33.98 -19.18 2.75
CA ALA A 475 -34.97 -19.88 1.91
C ALA A 475 -34.33 -20.55 0.68
N LEU A 476 -33.30 -19.93 0.11
CA LEU A 476 -32.49 -20.50 -0.97
C LEU A 476 -31.55 -21.58 -0.43
N SER A 477 -31.18 -22.57 -1.25
CA SER A 477 -30.08 -23.47 -0.92
C SER A 477 -28.75 -22.70 -0.82
N PRO A 478 -27.73 -23.24 -0.13
CA PRO A 478 -26.41 -22.59 -0.05
C PRO A 478 -25.80 -22.25 -1.40
N TRP A 479 -25.89 -23.17 -2.36
CA TRP A 479 -25.43 -22.93 -3.72
C TRP A 479 -26.17 -21.76 -4.37
N GLU A 480 -27.51 -21.76 -4.34
CA GLU A 480 -28.32 -20.70 -4.95
C GLU A 480 -28.09 -19.33 -4.29
N TYR A 481 -27.84 -19.30 -2.98
CA TYR A 481 -27.52 -18.08 -2.25
C TYR A 481 -26.18 -17.47 -2.69
N PHE A 482 -25.15 -18.29 -2.91
CA PHE A 482 -23.79 -17.85 -3.22
C PHE A 482 -23.40 -17.88 -4.71
N LYS A 483 -24.21 -18.47 -5.61
CA LYS A 483 -23.79 -18.69 -7.03
C LYS A 483 -23.60 -17.42 -7.84
N GLU A 484 -24.32 -16.35 -7.54
CA GLU A 484 -24.10 -15.08 -8.22
C GLU A 484 -22.75 -14.50 -7.78
N MET A 485 -22.59 -14.16 -6.49
CA MET A 485 -21.33 -13.67 -5.92
C MET A 485 -20.68 -14.70 -5.00
N SER A 486 -19.81 -15.55 -5.54
CA SER A 486 -19.11 -16.55 -4.70
C SER A 486 -18.32 -15.87 -3.57
N PRO A 487 -18.40 -16.38 -2.33
CA PRO A 487 -17.92 -15.65 -1.15
C PRO A 487 -16.40 -15.72 -0.96
N LEU A 488 -15.74 -16.74 -1.51
CA LEU A 488 -14.30 -16.98 -1.34
C LEU A 488 -13.52 -16.44 -2.54
N PHE A 489 -12.44 -15.69 -2.28
CA PHE A 489 -11.58 -15.12 -3.31
C PHE A 489 -10.10 -15.37 -3.03
N CYS A 490 -9.41 -16.05 -3.95
CA CYS A 490 -7.95 -16.15 -3.94
C CYS A 490 -7.36 -16.27 -5.37
N ASN A 491 -6.04 -16.17 -5.47
CA ASN A 491 -5.32 -16.49 -6.70
C ASN A 491 -5.16 -18.00 -6.79
N THR A 492 -5.85 -18.64 -7.73
CA THR A 492 -5.74 -20.09 -7.98
C THR A 492 -5.34 -20.34 -9.43
N GLU A 493 -4.81 -21.52 -9.71
CA GLU A 493 -4.63 -21.98 -11.08
C GLU A 493 -6.00 -22.37 -11.68
N VAL A 494 -6.34 -21.80 -12.83
CA VAL A 494 -7.53 -22.11 -13.63
C VAL A 494 -7.05 -22.79 -14.90
N LYS A 495 -7.50 -24.03 -15.11
CA LYS A 495 -7.11 -24.87 -16.25
C LYS A 495 -8.12 -24.75 -17.39
N PHE A 496 -7.76 -25.29 -18.54
CA PHE A 496 -8.62 -25.27 -19.73
C PHE A 496 -9.96 -25.97 -19.48
N GLU A 497 -9.96 -27.09 -18.77
CA GLU A 497 -11.14 -27.86 -18.40
C GLU A 497 -12.14 -27.08 -17.52
N ASP A 498 -11.68 -26.07 -16.77
CA ASP A 498 -12.48 -25.37 -15.76
C ASP A 498 -13.38 -24.26 -16.34
N ILE A 499 -13.03 -23.70 -17.51
CA ILE A 499 -13.63 -22.44 -18.03
C ILE A 499 -14.98 -22.63 -18.75
N GLY A 500 -15.41 -23.88 -18.94
CA GLY A 500 -16.65 -24.26 -19.64
C GLY A 500 -16.53 -24.37 -21.16
N ALA A 501 -17.42 -25.17 -21.75
CA ALA A 501 -17.39 -25.53 -23.18
C ALA A 501 -17.40 -24.31 -24.11
N HIS A 502 -18.22 -23.30 -23.82
CA HIS A 502 -18.33 -22.09 -24.64
C HIS A 502 -16.99 -21.37 -24.83
N MET A 503 -16.24 -21.18 -23.74
CA MET A 503 -14.93 -20.51 -23.80
C MET A 503 -13.81 -21.44 -24.28
N GLN A 504 -13.93 -22.75 -24.06
CA GLN A 504 -13.03 -23.74 -24.64
C GLN A 504 -13.12 -23.77 -26.16
N ASP A 505 -14.32 -23.72 -26.72
CA ASP A 505 -14.55 -23.70 -28.16
C ASP A 505 -14.06 -22.38 -28.78
N HIS A 506 -14.28 -21.25 -28.10
CA HIS A 506 -13.71 -19.97 -28.50
C HIS A 506 -12.18 -19.98 -28.53
N ILE A 507 -11.51 -20.58 -27.51
CA ILE A 507 -10.05 -20.74 -27.51
C ILE A 507 -9.59 -21.52 -28.75
N LYS A 508 -10.23 -22.65 -29.05
CA LYS A 508 -9.88 -23.49 -30.20
C LYS A 508 -10.10 -22.77 -31.53
N LYS A 509 -11.24 -22.07 -31.66
CA LYS A 509 -11.63 -21.32 -32.86
C LYS A 509 -10.67 -20.19 -33.18
N GLU A 510 -10.25 -19.42 -32.18
CA GLU A 510 -9.39 -18.23 -32.35
C GLU A 510 -7.89 -18.52 -32.14
N GLY A 511 -7.50 -19.77 -31.91
CA GLY A 511 -6.10 -20.15 -31.69
C GLY A 511 -5.48 -19.51 -30.44
N LEU A 512 -6.28 -19.31 -29.39
CA LEU A 512 -5.80 -18.75 -28.12
C LEU A 512 -5.03 -19.81 -27.32
N SER A 513 -4.20 -19.36 -26.37
CA SER A 513 -3.51 -20.28 -25.47
C SER A 513 -4.49 -20.97 -24.51
N ASP A 514 -4.36 -22.29 -24.40
CA ASP A 514 -5.06 -23.17 -23.46
C ASP A 514 -4.28 -23.42 -22.16
N HIS A 515 -3.09 -22.82 -22.01
CA HIS A 515 -2.27 -23.01 -20.82
C HIS A 515 -2.98 -22.54 -19.55
N PRO A 516 -2.81 -23.27 -18.43
CA PRO A 516 -3.34 -22.87 -17.14
C PRO A 516 -2.89 -21.46 -16.75
N ARG A 517 -3.78 -20.72 -16.10
CA ARG A 517 -3.53 -19.33 -15.68
C ARG A 517 -3.79 -19.18 -14.20
N ARG A 518 -2.83 -18.57 -13.48
CA ARG A 518 -3.05 -18.19 -12.09
C ARG A 518 -3.85 -16.87 -12.02
N LEU A 519 -5.09 -16.94 -11.56
CA LEU A 519 -6.05 -15.83 -11.59
C LEU A 519 -6.72 -15.63 -10.24
N LEU A 520 -7.01 -14.38 -9.89
CA LEU A 520 -7.92 -14.05 -8.79
C LEU A 520 -9.36 -14.28 -9.25
N VAL A 521 -9.99 -15.32 -8.68
CA VAL A 521 -11.35 -15.78 -9.00
C VAL A 521 -12.18 -15.97 -7.72
N GLY A 522 -13.50 -16.03 -7.89
CA GLY A 522 -14.43 -16.41 -6.83
C GLY A 522 -14.72 -17.91 -6.87
N GLY A 523 -15.00 -18.53 -5.72
CA GLY A 523 -15.32 -19.95 -5.63
C GLY A 523 -16.10 -20.33 -4.37
N MET A 524 -16.58 -21.57 -4.34
CA MET A 524 -17.40 -22.10 -3.25
C MET A 524 -16.60 -22.88 -2.20
N LYS A 525 -15.40 -23.35 -2.56
CA LYS A 525 -14.51 -24.13 -1.70
C LYS A 525 -13.10 -23.59 -1.79
N ALA A 526 -12.39 -23.55 -0.68
CA ALA A 526 -10.98 -23.18 -0.64
C ALA A 526 -10.20 -24.07 0.33
N GLU A 527 -9.00 -24.46 -0.07
CA GLU A 527 -8.07 -25.22 0.77
C GLU A 527 -6.89 -24.35 1.20
N LYS A 528 -6.46 -24.49 2.45
CA LYS A 528 -5.33 -23.76 3.05
C LYS A 528 -5.40 -22.25 2.81
N ILE A 529 -6.61 -21.69 2.85
CA ILE A 529 -6.80 -20.24 2.76
C ILE A 529 -6.53 -19.62 4.12
N LEU A 530 -5.65 -18.61 4.14
CA LEU A 530 -5.48 -17.77 5.31
C LEU A 530 -6.61 -16.75 5.31
N LEU A 531 -7.26 -16.55 6.45
CA LEU A 531 -8.35 -15.60 6.64
C LEU A 531 -8.11 -14.73 7.87
N ALA A 532 -8.31 -13.42 7.75
CA ALA A 532 -8.38 -12.56 8.92
C ALA A 532 -9.66 -12.87 9.70
N THR A 533 -9.59 -12.87 11.03
CA THR A 533 -10.71 -13.32 11.87
C THR A 533 -12.01 -12.53 11.69
N PRO A 534 -12.02 -11.21 11.37
CA PRO A 534 -13.27 -10.51 11.05
C PRO A 534 -13.98 -11.07 9.80
N LEU A 535 -13.23 -11.39 8.75
CA LEU A 535 -13.81 -11.99 7.54
C LEU A 535 -14.24 -13.43 7.78
N LEU A 536 -13.44 -14.21 8.53
CA LEU A 536 -13.84 -15.56 8.92
C LEU A 536 -15.10 -15.56 9.78
N LYS A 537 -15.24 -14.61 10.70
CA LYS A 537 -16.45 -14.45 11.51
C LYS A 537 -17.66 -14.25 10.60
N TRP A 538 -17.59 -13.33 9.65
CA TRP A 538 -18.65 -13.08 8.70
C TRP A 538 -19.04 -14.34 7.91
N TYR A 539 -18.05 -15.13 7.45
CA TYR A 539 -18.30 -16.41 6.79
C TYR A 539 -19.05 -17.41 7.67
N LEU A 540 -18.65 -17.53 8.94
CA LEU A 540 -19.32 -18.42 9.90
C LEU A 540 -20.75 -17.96 10.20
N GLU A 541 -21.00 -16.66 10.26
CA GLU A 541 -22.32 -16.06 10.47
C GLU A 541 -23.21 -16.23 9.23
N HIS A 542 -22.63 -16.32 8.04
CA HIS A 542 -23.30 -16.58 6.76
C HIS A 542 -23.35 -18.07 6.37
N GLY A 543 -23.14 -18.96 7.35
CA GLY A 543 -23.35 -20.40 7.19
C GLY A 543 -22.26 -21.15 6.44
N LEU A 544 -21.11 -20.54 6.14
CA LEU A 544 -19.96 -21.30 5.61
C LEU A 544 -19.36 -22.21 6.68
N LYS A 545 -18.78 -23.31 6.23
CA LYS A 545 -18.25 -24.37 7.09
C LYS A 545 -16.74 -24.45 6.99
N VAL A 546 -16.07 -24.30 8.13
CA VAL A 546 -14.64 -24.62 8.26
C VAL A 546 -14.52 -26.14 8.40
N MET A 547 -13.77 -26.75 7.49
CA MET A 547 -13.56 -28.20 7.42
C MET A 547 -12.32 -28.64 8.20
N ARG A 548 -11.32 -27.76 8.30
CA ARG A 548 -10.05 -28.03 8.97
C ARG A 548 -9.36 -26.73 9.35
N ILE A 549 -8.67 -26.71 10.49
CA ILE A 549 -7.77 -25.62 10.87
C ILE A 549 -6.32 -26.12 10.84
N TYR A 550 -5.44 -25.38 10.15
CA TYR A 550 -4.00 -25.70 10.08
C TYR A 550 -3.18 -24.93 11.11
N GLN A 551 -3.48 -23.64 11.26
CA GLN A 551 -2.79 -22.77 12.20
C GLN A 551 -3.63 -21.54 12.56
N VAL A 552 -3.33 -20.98 13.72
CA VAL A 552 -3.89 -19.73 14.25
C VAL A 552 -2.74 -18.80 14.60
N VAL A 553 -2.86 -17.53 14.25
CA VAL A 553 -1.95 -16.46 14.67
C VAL A 553 -2.78 -15.39 15.35
N GLU A 554 -2.55 -15.18 16.64
CA GLU A 554 -3.30 -14.26 17.49
C GLU A 554 -2.54 -12.95 17.70
N PHE A 555 -3.28 -11.84 17.74
CA PHE A 555 -2.77 -10.50 18.01
C PHE A 555 -3.72 -9.75 18.97
N ASN A 556 -3.26 -8.62 19.48
CA ASN A 556 -4.17 -7.61 20.02
C ASN A 556 -4.80 -6.80 18.88
N ALA A 557 -6.03 -6.36 19.10
CA ALA A 557 -6.78 -5.49 18.19
C ALA A 557 -6.63 -4.03 18.63
N HIS A 558 -6.24 -3.14 17.71
CA HIS A 558 -6.21 -1.70 17.98
C HIS A 558 -6.37 -0.88 16.70
N ALA A 559 -7.34 0.04 16.67
CA ALA A 559 -7.57 0.97 15.57
C ALA A 559 -6.57 2.15 15.55
N CYS A 560 -5.27 1.84 15.43
CA CYS A 560 -4.14 2.77 15.54
C CYS A 560 -3.97 3.76 14.39
N PHE A 561 -4.80 3.73 13.34
CA PHE A 561 -4.68 4.62 12.18
C PHE A 561 -5.88 5.54 11.97
N LYS A 562 -6.81 5.64 12.92
CA LYS A 562 -7.99 6.53 12.83
C LYS A 562 -7.61 7.97 12.53
N ARG A 563 -6.53 8.48 13.12
CA ARG A 563 -6.04 9.84 12.87
C ARG A 563 -5.54 10.03 11.43
N PHE A 564 -4.80 9.06 10.90
CA PHE A 564 -4.36 9.08 9.49
C PHE A 564 -5.55 9.12 8.53
N VAL A 565 -6.57 8.29 8.78
CA VAL A 565 -7.82 8.28 7.99
C VAL A 565 -8.54 9.63 8.06
N LYS A 566 -8.63 10.21 9.26
CA LYS A 566 -9.23 11.53 9.49
C LYS A 566 -8.48 12.61 8.70
N ASP A 567 -7.16 12.69 8.83
CA ASP A 567 -6.35 13.71 8.17
C ASP A 567 -6.48 13.65 6.64
N VAL A 568 -6.47 12.44 6.05
CA VAL A 568 -6.71 12.25 4.61
C VAL A 568 -8.13 12.67 4.20
N THR A 569 -9.13 12.27 4.98
CA THR A 569 -10.54 12.57 4.68
C THR A 569 -10.84 14.06 4.76
N GLU A 570 -10.32 14.74 5.78
CA GLU A 570 -10.47 16.18 5.97
C GLU A 570 -9.78 16.98 4.85
N ALA A 571 -8.57 16.57 4.44
CA ALA A 571 -7.90 17.19 3.31
C ALA A 571 -8.70 17.05 2.00
N ARG A 572 -9.33 15.89 1.78
CA ARG A 572 -10.20 15.66 0.61
C ARG A 572 -11.47 16.51 0.65
N ARG A 573 -12.10 16.65 1.83
CA ARG A 573 -13.27 17.53 2.02
C ARG A 573 -12.90 18.99 1.80
N ALA A 574 -11.74 19.42 2.30
CA ALA A 574 -11.23 20.75 2.06
C ALA A 574 -10.96 21.00 0.57
N GLY A 575 -10.44 20.01 -0.16
CA GLY A 575 -10.25 20.07 -1.61
C GLY A 575 -11.54 20.17 -2.43
N ASP A 576 -12.64 19.59 -1.95
CA ASP A 576 -13.96 19.75 -2.57
C ASP A 576 -14.58 21.12 -2.29
N ALA A 577 -14.37 21.65 -1.08
CA ALA A 577 -14.92 22.94 -0.66
C ALA A 577 -14.16 24.14 -1.27
N ARG A 578 -12.88 23.97 -1.55
CA ARG A 578 -11.96 25.00 -2.04
C ARG A 578 -11.21 24.50 -3.27
N PRO A 579 -11.60 24.91 -4.50
CA PRO A 579 -11.00 24.43 -5.74
C PRO A 579 -9.47 24.52 -5.79
N GLU A 580 -8.89 25.54 -5.17
CA GLU A 580 -7.44 25.73 -5.03
C GLU A 580 -6.76 24.61 -4.22
N MET A 581 -7.47 23.99 -3.28
CA MET A 581 -6.99 22.86 -2.48
C MET A 581 -7.24 21.50 -3.16
N GLY A 582 -7.86 21.47 -4.35
CA GLY A 582 -8.30 20.24 -5.02
C GLY A 582 -7.15 19.25 -5.26
N ILE A 583 -5.98 19.75 -5.69
CA ILE A 583 -4.81 18.91 -5.96
C ILE A 583 -4.16 18.39 -4.69
N ILE A 584 -4.22 19.15 -3.59
CA ILE A 584 -3.83 18.65 -2.26
C ILE A 584 -4.79 17.54 -1.85
N GLY A 585 -6.09 17.70 -2.08
CA GLY A 585 -7.10 16.65 -1.90
C GLY A 585 -6.79 15.37 -2.70
N ASP A 586 -6.45 15.50 -3.98
CA ASP A 586 -6.08 14.38 -4.85
C ASP A 586 -4.75 13.73 -4.46
N THR A 587 -3.77 14.52 -4.02
CA THR A 587 -2.49 14.01 -3.51
C THR A 587 -2.68 13.28 -2.19
N MET A 588 -3.53 13.78 -1.29
CA MET A 588 -3.89 13.10 -0.05
C MET A 588 -4.70 11.83 -0.32
N LYS A 589 -5.53 11.79 -1.38
CA LYS A 589 -6.16 10.56 -1.86
C LYS A 589 -5.08 9.54 -2.29
N LEU A 590 -4.06 9.96 -3.03
CA LEU A 590 -2.93 9.10 -3.39
C LEU A 590 -2.18 8.60 -2.16
N ILE A 591 -1.93 9.46 -1.17
CA ILE A 591 -1.31 9.08 0.11
C ILE A 591 -2.14 8.04 0.85
N GLY A 592 -3.45 8.26 0.98
CA GLY A 592 -4.37 7.31 1.61
C GLY A 592 -4.33 5.94 0.95
N ASN A 593 -4.35 5.89 -0.39
CA ASN A 593 -4.26 4.65 -1.15
C ASN A 593 -2.86 4.02 -1.13
N SER A 594 -1.80 4.83 -1.00
CA SER A 594 -0.41 4.34 -1.00
C SER A 594 0.01 3.78 0.37
N GLY A 595 -0.70 4.13 1.44
CA GLY A 595 -0.42 3.67 2.80
C GLY A 595 -0.32 2.15 2.87
N TYR A 596 -1.38 1.43 2.50
CA TYR A 596 -1.38 -0.05 2.53
C TYR A 596 -0.45 -0.68 1.50
N GLY A 597 -0.38 -0.11 0.28
CA GLY A 597 0.48 -0.62 -0.80
C GLY A 597 1.95 -0.61 -0.40
N SER A 598 2.36 0.37 0.41
CA SER A 598 3.71 0.46 0.95
C SER A 598 4.04 -0.65 1.96
N LEU A 599 3.05 -1.18 2.69
CA LEU A 599 3.20 -2.22 3.72
C LEU A 599 3.38 -3.62 3.11
N ILE A 600 2.85 -3.84 1.90
CA ILE A 600 2.94 -5.11 1.15
C ILE A 600 3.97 -5.06 0.02
N MET A 601 4.87 -4.09 0.06
CA MET A 601 5.89 -3.88 -0.97
C MET A 601 6.82 -5.10 -1.09
N ASP A 602 6.96 -5.62 -2.32
CA ASP A 602 7.82 -6.77 -2.60
C ASP A 602 9.28 -6.37 -2.79
N LYS A 603 10.01 -6.31 -1.68
CA LYS A 603 11.43 -5.90 -1.66
C LYS A 603 12.36 -6.86 -2.42
N THR A 604 11.94 -8.08 -2.77
CA THR A 604 12.78 -9.01 -3.55
C THR A 604 12.96 -8.58 -5.00
N LYS A 605 12.08 -7.70 -5.49
CA LYS A 605 12.16 -7.11 -6.82
C LYS A 605 13.06 -5.90 -6.88
N HIS A 606 13.52 -5.39 -5.74
CA HIS A 606 14.44 -4.25 -5.71
C HIS A 606 15.81 -4.66 -6.29
N ARG A 607 16.46 -3.70 -6.93
CA ARG A 607 17.78 -3.84 -7.56
C ARG A 607 18.71 -2.78 -7.00
N ASP A 608 19.98 -3.12 -6.93
CA ASP A 608 21.05 -2.15 -6.73
C ASP A 608 21.55 -1.74 -8.12
N ILE A 609 21.75 -0.44 -8.31
CA ILE A 609 22.25 0.12 -9.56
C ILE A 609 23.69 0.54 -9.30
N VAL A 610 24.62 0.00 -10.08
CA VAL A 610 26.05 0.25 -9.94
C VAL A 610 26.58 0.84 -11.23
N TYR A 611 27.36 1.91 -11.14
CA TYR A 611 28.04 2.50 -12.28
C TYR A 611 29.48 2.00 -12.31
N VAL A 612 29.95 1.59 -13.49
CA VAL A 612 31.33 1.13 -13.68
C VAL A 612 31.96 1.83 -14.88
N ARG A 613 33.28 1.95 -14.85
CA ARG A 613 34.08 2.48 -15.95
C ARG A 613 34.96 1.38 -16.54
N GLY A 614 34.91 1.25 -17.85
CA GLY A 614 35.69 0.30 -18.63
C GLY A 614 35.01 -1.07 -18.83
N GLU A 615 35.31 -1.69 -19.96
CA GLU A 615 34.80 -3.02 -20.32
C GLU A 615 35.26 -4.10 -19.34
N ARG A 616 36.52 -4.04 -18.89
CA ARG A 616 37.08 -5.06 -17.99
C ARG A 616 36.29 -5.17 -16.68
N GLN A 617 36.02 -4.04 -16.03
CA GLN A 617 35.25 -3.96 -14.79
C GLN A 617 33.81 -4.45 -15.02
N THR A 618 33.23 -4.09 -16.17
CA THR A 618 31.91 -4.55 -16.60
C THR A 618 31.87 -6.07 -16.74
N CYS A 619 32.84 -6.68 -17.44
CA CYS A 619 32.92 -8.13 -17.59
C CYS A 619 33.08 -8.85 -16.24
N LEU A 620 33.86 -8.30 -15.32
CA LEU A 620 34.00 -8.86 -13.96
C LEU A 620 32.68 -8.82 -13.20
N ALA A 621 31.91 -7.74 -13.31
CA ALA A 621 30.62 -7.61 -12.64
C ALA A 621 29.52 -8.47 -13.27
N ILE A 622 29.55 -8.69 -14.60
CA ILE A 622 28.63 -9.60 -15.30
C ILE A 622 28.76 -11.04 -14.79
N ASN A 623 29.96 -11.46 -14.38
CA ASN A 623 30.22 -12.79 -13.84
C ASN A 623 29.73 -12.97 -12.38
N GLN A 624 29.14 -11.95 -11.76
CA GLN A 624 28.57 -12.05 -10.42
C GLN A 624 27.13 -12.62 -10.47
N ASP A 625 26.77 -13.48 -9.52
CA ASP A 625 25.43 -14.12 -9.46
C ASP A 625 24.27 -13.11 -9.33
N GLU A 626 24.57 -11.92 -8.80
CA GLU A 626 23.63 -10.82 -8.64
C GLU A 626 23.32 -10.12 -9.96
N PHE A 627 24.15 -10.26 -11.00
CA PHE A 627 23.98 -9.54 -12.25
C PHE A 627 22.62 -9.83 -12.90
N ARG A 628 21.96 -8.78 -13.41
CA ARG A 628 20.68 -8.90 -14.13
C ARG A 628 20.71 -8.22 -15.49
N ASN A 629 21.31 -7.05 -15.59
CA ASN A 629 21.35 -6.29 -16.84
C ASN A 629 22.52 -5.30 -16.86
N ALA A 630 23.02 -4.98 -18.05
CA ALA A 630 24.02 -3.93 -18.27
C ALA A 630 23.50 -2.97 -19.35
N THR A 631 23.63 -1.66 -19.10
CA THR A 631 23.31 -0.61 -20.07
C THR A 631 24.56 0.23 -20.31
N HIS A 632 25.00 0.32 -21.57
CA HIS A 632 26.11 1.20 -21.96
C HIS A 632 25.68 2.67 -21.88
N LEU A 633 26.51 3.52 -21.28
CA LEU A 633 26.28 4.94 -21.04
C LEU A 633 27.37 5.79 -21.73
N GLY A 634 27.45 5.73 -23.05
CA GLY A 634 28.48 6.44 -23.82
C GLY A 634 29.87 5.81 -23.68
N ASP A 635 30.94 6.48 -24.12
CA ASP A 635 32.25 5.89 -24.44
C ASP A 635 32.74 4.76 -23.50
N GLU A 636 32.98 5.05 -22.21
CA GLU A 636 33.60 4.08 -21.28
C GLU A 636 32.72 3.69 -20.08
N PHE A 637 31.49 4.17 -19.97
CA PHE A 637 30.66 3.97 -18.76
C PHE A 637 29.55 2.95 -18.97
N TYR A 638 29.28 2.17 -17.92
CA TYR A 638 28.19 1.22 -17.90
C TYR A 638 27.39 1.37 -16.61
N GLU A 639 26.08 1.19 -16.73
CA GLU A 639 25.15 1.02 -15.63
C GLU A 639 24.79 -0.47 -15.51
N LEU A 640 24.95 -1.03 -14.32
CA LEU A 640 24.66 -2.42 -14.02
C LEU A 640 23.47 -2.52 -13.07
N GLU A 641 22.51 -3.36 -13.41
CA GLU A 641 21.41 -3.74 -12.53
C GLU A 641 21.77 -5.04 -11.81
N MET A 642 21.90 -4.95 -10.49
CA MET A 642 22.28 -6.06 -9.61
C MET A 642 21.12 -6.44 -8.68
N ALA A 643 20.96 -7.72 -8.39
CA ALA A 643 20.09 -8.18 -7.32
C ALA A 643 20.71 -7.86 -5.95
N LYS A 644 19.88 -7.60 -4.95
CA LYS A 644 20.36 -7.38 -3.57
C LYS A 644 20.86 -8.69 -2.96
N LYS A 645 22.11 -8.69 -2.44
CA LYS A 645 22.68 -9.82 -1.67
C LYS A 645 21.88 -10.16 -0.41
N LYS A 646 21.41 -9.13 0.29
CA LYS A 646 20.62 -9.25 1.52
C LYS A 646 19.40 -8.34 1.44
N ILE A 647 18.23 -8.88 1.76
CA ILE A 647 16.96 -8.15 1.76
C ILE A 647 16.41 -8.13 3.18
N SER A 648 16.20 -6.93 3.72
CA SER A 648 15.56 -6.73 5.02
C SER A 648 14.03 -6.70 4.87
N MET A 649 13.35 -7.69 5.45
CA MET A 649 11.89 -7.77 5.52
C MET A 649 11.35 -7.02 6.76
N ASP A 650 11.59 -5.72 6.81
CA ASP A 650 11.27 -4.84 7.95
C ASP A 650 9.87 -4.18 7.89
N LEU A 651 8.97 -4.67 7.04
CA LEU A 651 7.61 -4.14 6.91
C LEU A 651 6.59 -5.11 7.53
N PRO A 652 5.62 -4.60 8.32
CA PRO A 652 4.58 -5.41 8.94
C PRO A 652 3.52 -5.81 7.91
N ILE A 653 3.82 -6.84 7.11
CA ILE A 653 3.00 -7.33 6.00
C ILE A 653 1.57 -7.72 6.43
N GLN A 654 1.39 -8.13 7.69
CA GLN A 654 0.09 -8.48 8.26
C GLN A 654 -0.90 -7.31 8.23
N LEU A 655 -0.43 -6.06 8.36
CA LEU A 655 -1.31 -4.89 8.32
C LEU A 655 -1.94 -4.72 6.93
N GLY A 656 -1.11 -4.78 5.90
CA GLY A 656 -1.58 -4.72 4.52
C GLY A 656 -2.48 -5.89 4.14
N TYR A 657 -2.20 -7.07 4.69
CA TYR A 657 -3.08 -8.23 4.55
C TYR A 657 -4.46 -7.99 5.18
N PHE A 658 -4.55 -7.50 6.43
CA PHE A 658 -5.82 -7.17 7.09
C PHE A 658 -6.63 -6.13 6.30
N ILE A 659 -5.97 -5.09 5.78
CA ILE A 659 -6.62 -4.04 4.97
C ILE A 659 -7.31 -4.67 3.74
N LEU A 660 -6.65 -5.61 3.05
CA LEU A 660 -7.24 -6.30 1.91
C LEU A 660 -8.39 -7.22 2.31
N GLN A 661 -8.30 -7.90 3.46
CA GLN A 661 -9.36 -8.77 3.97
C GLN A 661 -10.61 -7.97 4.38
N TYR A 662 -10.43 -6.82 5.04
CA TYR A 662 -11.51 -5.87 5.30
C TYR A 662 -12.13 -5.32 4.01
N GLY A 663 -11.33 -5.08 2.98
CA GLY A 663 -11.83 -4.65 1.67
C GLY A 663 -12.78 -5.69 1.06
N LYS A 664 -12.41 -6.98 1.11
CA LYS A 664 -13.30 -8.07 0.69
C LYS A 664 -14.57 -8.15 1.54
N LEU A 665 -14.41 -8.08 2.86
CA LEU A 665 -15.54 -8.11 3.80
C LEU A 665 -16.53 -7.00 3.45
N LYS A 666 -16.08 -5.77 3.21
CA LYS A 666 -16.97 -4.65 2.91
C LYS A 666 -17.78 -4.83 1.62
N MET A 667 -17.20 -5.48 0.61
CA MET A 667 -17.91 -5.81 -0.63
C MET A 667 -18.93 -6.94 -0.42
N LEU A 668 -18.60 -7.94 0.42
CA LEU A 668 -19.52 -9.00 0.81
C LEU A 668 -20.68 -8.45 1.63
N GLU A 669 -20.41 -7.60 2.63
CA GLU A 669 -21.43 -6.91 3.43
C GLU A 669 -22.37 -6.09 2.53
N PHE A 670 -21.84 -5.36 1.53
CA PHE A 670 -22.70 -4.61 0.62
C PHE A 670 -23.63 -5.51 -0.20
N ASN A 671 -23.16 -6.68 -0.63
CA ASN A 671 -23.99 -7.61 -1.39
C ASN A 671 -25.01 -8.34 -0.52
N TYR A 672 -24.57 -8.91 0.60
CA TYR A 672 -25.34 -9.86 1.39
C TYR A 672 -26.04 -9.23 2.60
N ASP A 673 -25.45 -8.20 3.22
CA ASP A 673 -26.03 -7.52 4.38
C ASP A 673 -26.78 -6.23 3.99
N PHE A 674 -26.62 -5.77 2.75
CA PHE A 674 -27.38 -4.64 2.20
C PHE A 674 -28.29 -5.07 1.04
N LEU A 675 -27.78 -5.44 -0.13
CA LEU A 675 -28.66 -5.71 -1.29
C LEU A 675 -29.67 -6.82 -0.99
N ASP A 676 -29.22 -7.97 -0.47
CA ASP A 676 -30.12 -9.09 -0.13
C ASP A 676 -31.12 -8.79 0.98
N VAL A 677 -30.75 -7.93 1.93
CA VAL A 677 -31.62 -7.56 3.04
C VAL A 677 -32.71 -6.63 2.55
N TYR A 678 -32.36 -5.60 1.77
CA TYR A 678 -33.28 -4.52 1.39
C TYR A 678 -34.02 -4.74 0.06
N VAL A 679 -33.46 -5.53 -0.87
CA VAL A 679 -34.00 -5.72 -2.22
C VAL A 679 -34.35 -7.19 -2.42
N ASP A 680 -35.50 -7.48 -3.02
CA ASP A 680 -35.81 -8.85 -3.42
C ASP A 680 -34.84 -9.28 -4.52
N ARG A 681 -34.26 -10.48 -4.43
CA ARG A 681 -33.34 -11.00 -5.46
C ARG A 681 -33.99 -11.12 -6.84
N ALA A 682 -35.32 -11.21 -6.92
CA ALA A 682 -36.07 -11.12 -8.18
C ALA A 682 -35.97 -9.75 -8.85
N ASP A 683 -35.67 -8.69 -8.08
CA ASP A 683 -35.64 -7.30 -8.53
C ASP A 683 -34.24 -6.78 -8.86
N TYR A 684 -33.19 -7.59 -8.71
CA TYR A 684 -31.84 -7.22 -9.13
C TYR A 684 -31.01 -8.39 -9.69
N MET A 685 -30.02 -8.05 -10.52
CA MET A 685 -28.99 -8.97 -11.01
C MET A 685 -27.64 -8.25 -11.08
N LEU A 686 -26.58 -8.87 -10.56
CA LEU A 686 -25.23 -8.32 -10.64
C LEU A 686 -24.70 -8.39 -12.07
N LEU A 687 -23.99 -7.35 -12.49
CA LEU A 687 -23.36 -7.27 -13.81
C LEU A 687 -21.84 -7.37 -13.68
N GLU A 688 -21.26 -6.53 -12.83
CA GLU A 688 -19.81 -6.39 -12.71
C GLU A 688 -19.41 -5.93 -11.32
N MET A 689 -18.22 -6.34 -10.91
CA MET A 689 -17.51 -5.78 -9.75
C MET A 689 -16.06 -5.57 -10.14
N ASP A 690 -15.47 -4.40 -9.81
CA ASP A 690 -14.04 -4.14 -9.89
C ASP A 690 -13.54 -3.46 -8.61
N THR A 691 -12.97 -4.26 -7.71
CA THR A 691 -12.32 -3.82 -6.46
C THR A 691 -13.27 -3.18 -5.46
N ASP A 692 -13.66 -1.93 -5.71
CA ASP A 692 -14.51 -1.07 -4.87
C ASP A 692 -15.79 -0.63 -5.59
N SER A 693 -15.95 -0.94 -6.89
CA SER A 693 -17.20 -0.74 -7.63
C SER A 693 -18.04 -2.01 -7.72
N ASN A 694 -19.37 -1.85 -7.70
CA ASN A 694 -20.34 -2.90 -7.95
C ASN A 694 -21.48 -2.37 -8.84
N TYR A 695 -21.66 -2.97 -10.01
CA TYR A 695 -22.70 -2.65 -10.98
C TYR A 695 -23.76 -3.76 -10.99
N LEU A 696 -25.01 -3.34 -10.95
CA LEU A 696 -26.19 -4.21 -11.02
C LEU A 696 -27.24 -3.60 -11.92
N CYS A 697 -28.13 -4.44 -12.44
CA CYS A 697 -29.39 -3.97 -13.01
C CYS A 697 -30.55 -4.26 -12.05
N ILE A 698 -31.57 -3.43 -12.11
CA ILE A 698 -32.78 -3.52 -11.29
C ILE A 698 -34.04 -3.49 -12.15
N SER A 699 -35.14 -4.03 -11.63
CA SER A 699 -36.47 -4.02 -12.26
C SER A 699 -37.26 -2.72 -12.09
N GLY A 700 -36.78 -1.79 -11.26
CA GLY A 700 -37.34 -0.45 -11.07
C GLY A 700 -36.49 0.64 -11.73
N GLU A 701 -36.98 1.88 -11.74
CA GLU A 701 -36.21 3.01 -12.30
C GLU A 701 -35.17 3.55 -11.31
N THR A 702 -35.41 3.37 -10.01
CA THR A 702 -34.53 3.77 -8.92
C THR A 702 -34.36 2.64 -7.89
N MET A 703 -33.31 2.73 -7.05
CA MET A 703 -33.11 1.79 -5.95
C MET A 703 -34.33 1.75 -5.01
N SER A 704 -34.95 2.90 -4.74
CA SER A 704 -36.13 3.01 -3.86
C SER A 704 -37.34 2.22 -4.36
N ASP A 705 -37.51 2.08 -5.68
CA ASP A 705 -38.64 1.36 -6.29
C ASP A 705 -38.59 -0.14 -6.01
N VAL A 706 -37.38 -0.68 -5.82
CA VAL A 706 -37.12 -2.11 -5.60
C VAL A 706 -36.86 -2.47 -4.14
N ILE A 707 -36.91 -1.51 -3.22
CA ILE A 707 -36.83 -1.80 -1.78
C ILE A 707 -38.08 -2.57 -1.34
N LYS A 708 -37.86 -3.71 -0.68
CA LYS A 708 -38.91 -4.55 -0.09
C LYS A 708 -39.86 -3.70 0.76
N PRO A 709 -41.19 -3.83 0.61
CA PRO A 709 -42.16 -2.99 1.32
C PRO A 709 -41.92 -2.89 2.83
N GLU A 710 -41.61 -4.01 3.47
CA GLU A 710 -41.32 -4.12 4.91
C GLU A 710 -40.00 -3.46 5.34
N MET A 711 -39.07 -3.24 4.41
CA MET A 711 -37.77 -2.60 4.68
C MET A 711 -37.75 -1.10 4.37
N ARG A 712 -38.79 -0.56 3.69
CA ARG A 712 -38.83 0.85 3.24
C ARG A 712 -38.65 1.84 4.38
N GLN A 713 -39.35 1.65 5.50
CA GLN A 713 -39.22 2.55 6.65
C GLN A 713 -37.79 2.56 7.21
N SER A 714 -37.17 1.38 7.33
CA SER A 714 -35.78 1.25 7.78
C SER A 714 -34.81 1.91 6.80
N TYR A 715 -35.00 1.69 5.49
CA TYR A 715 -34.19 2.29 4.44
C TYR A 715 -34.27 3.83 4.45
N GLU A 716 -35.48 4.38 4.48
CA GLU A 716 -35.70 5.83 4.56
C GLU A 716 -35.13 6.43 5.85
N HIS A 717 -35.26 5.71 6.98
CA HIS A 717 -34.67 6.12 8.24
C HIS A 717 -33.14 6.15 8.20
N HIS A 718 -32.49 5.21 7.51
CA HIS A 718 -31.04 5.24 7.33
C HIS A 718 -30.57 6.43 6.47
N LEU A 719 -31.33 6.78 5.43
CA LEU A 719 -30.99 7.92 4.57
C LEU A 719 -31.31 9.27 5.22
N ARG A 720 -32.44 9.39 5.94
CA ARG A 720 -32.99 10.69 6.35
C ARG A 720 -33.31 10.81 7.84
N GLY A 721 -33.35 9.71 8.58
CA GLY A 721 -33.76 9.67 9.99
C GLY A 721 -32.76 10.27 10.97
N PHE A 722 -31.50 10.49 10.57
CA PHE A 722 -30.44 11.01 11.45
C PHE A 722 -29.80 12.29 10.90
N CYS A 723 -30.44 13.44 11.15
CA CYS A 723 -29.87 14.76 10.89
C CYS A 723 -29.01 15.25 12.07
N ARG A 724 -28.00 14.47 12.48
CA ARG A 724 -27.03 14.84 13.54
C ARG A 724 -25.61 14.59 13.07
N ASP A 725 -24.67 15.42 13.52
CA ASP A 725 -23.26 15.33 13.08
C ASP A 725 -22.54 14.07 13.60
N ASP A 726 -23.04 13.45 14.67
CA ASP A 726 -22.48 12.26 15.32
C ASP A 726 -23.00 10.93 14.73
N ALA A 727 -23.98 10.97 13.83
CA ALA A 727 -24.53 9.76 13.23
C ALA A 727 -23.55 9.11 12.24
N SER A 728 -23.43 7.78 12.32
CA SER A 728 -22.60 6.98 11.42
C SER A 728 -23.49 6.19 10.45
N PRO A 729 -23.65 6.62 9.19
CA PRO A 729 -24.35 5.82 8.19
C PRO A 729 -23.65 4.46 7.98
N LEU A 730 -24.44 3.45 7.64
CA LEU A 730 -23.95 2.06 7.54
C LEU A 730 -23.34 1.75 6.16
N PHE A 731 -24.13 1.95 5.10
CA PHE A 731 -23.77 1.59 3.73
C PHE A 731 -23.81 2.78 2.76
N LEU A 732 -24.84 3.64 2.83
CA LEU A 732 -25.05 4.73 1.89
C LEU A 732 -24.90 6.10 2.58
N PRO A 733 -24.45 7.16 1.86
CA PRO A 733 -24.47 8.53 2.35
C PRO A 733 -25.88 8.98 2.74
N ARG A 734 -25.99 9.80 3.79
CA ARG A 734 -27.26 10.41 4.18
C ARG A 734 -27.74 11.42 3.14
N GLU A 735 -29.06 11.57 3.10
CA GLU A 735 -29.79 12.52 2.27
C GLU A 735 -30.63 13.52 3.08
N CYS A 736 -30.48 13.56 4.41
CA CYS A 736 -31.27 14.44 5.28
C CYS A 736 -31.06 15.95 4.99
N CYS A 737 -29.85 16.37 4.63
CA CYS A 737 -29.54 17.75 4.24
C CYS A 737 -28.25 17.82 3.39
N ASP A 738 -28.04 18.94 2.68
CA ASP A 738 -26.87 19.14 1.81
C ASP A 738 -25.53 19.06 2.55
N LYS A 739 -25.49 19.50 3.81
CA LYS A 739 -24.31 19.42 4.67
C LYS A 739 -23.87 17.97 4.86
N HIS A 740 -24.78 17.10 5.29
CA HIS A 740 -24.49 15.68 5.52
C HIS A 740 -24.25 14.93 4.22
N LYS A 741 -25.00 15.23 3.15
CA LYS A 741 -24.76 14.64 1.82
C LYS A 741 -23.35 14.91 1.30
N LYS A 742 -22.86 16.16 1.40
CA LYS A 742 -21.48 16.52 1.03
C LYS A 742 -20.44 15.88 1.95
N PHE A 743 -20.70 15.84 3.26
CA PHE A 743 -19.79 15.26 4.25
C PHE A 743 -19.63 13.74 4.09
N ASP A 744 -20.75 13.03 3.94
CA ASP A 744 -20.84 11.56 3.83
C ASP A 744 -20.31 11.05 2.49
N ARG A 745 -20.46 11.83 1.40
CA ARG A 745 -19.83 11.52 0.11
C ARG A 745 -18.31 11.28 0.21
N ARG A 746 -17.66 11.84 1.24
CA ARG A 746 -16.24 11.66 1.53
C ARG A 746 -15.96 10.78 2.74
N VAL A 747 -16.95 10.31 3.48
CA VAL A 747 -16.75 9.33 4.56
C VAL A 747 -16.21 8.02 3.94
N PRO A 748 -15.04 7.52 4.41
CA PRO A 748 -14.49 6.27 3.92
C PRO A 748 -15.40 5.08 4.22
N GLY A 749 -15.58 4.18 3.26
CA GLY A 749 -16.34 2.93 3.43
C GLY A 749 -17.82 3.00 3.04
N LEU A 750 -18.36 4.17 2.70
CA LEU A 750 -19.74 4.30 2.18
C LEU A 750 -19.78 4.11 0.67
N PHE A 751 -20.82 3.44 0.20
CA PHE A 751 -21.15 3.23 -1.20
C PHE A 751 -21.97 4.41 -1.73
N LYS A 752 -21.50 5.06 -2.77
CA LYS A 752 -22.20 6.16 -3.45
C LYS A 752 -22.47 5.78 -4.89
N THR A 753 -23.51 6.36 -5.48
CA THR A 753 -23.76 6.24 -6.91
C THR A 753 -22.55 6.78 -7.69
N GLU A 754 -21.98 5.92 -8.52
CA GLU A 754 -20.85 6.20 -9.38
C GLU A 754 -21.31 6.56 -10.80
N TYR A 755 -22.30 5.83 -11.31
CA TYR A 755 -22.92 6.07 -12.61
C TYR A 755 -24.27 5.33 -12.69
N GLU A 756 -25.21 5.87 -13.46
CA GLU A 756 -26.48 5.23 -13.75
C GLU A 756 -26.69 5.23 -15.26
N GLY A 757 -27.27 4.16 -15.80
CA GLY A 757 -27.52 4.04 -17.22
C GLY A 757 -28.69 3.13 -17.54
N ASP A 758 -29.00 3.04 -18.83
CA ASP A 758 -30.08 2.19 -19.34
C ASP A 758 -29.53 0.87 -19.89
N ARG A 759 -28.22 0.78 -20.09
CA ARG A 759 -27.58 -0.39 -20.67
C ARG A 759 -26.11 -0.50 -20.27
N MET A 760 -25.60 -1.73 -20.20
CA MET A 760 -24.23 -2.05 -19.83
C MET A 760 -23.71 -3.29 -20.57
N ILE A 761 -22.42 -3.29 -20.91
CA ILE A 761 -21.70 -4.45 -21.43
C ILE A 761 -20.41 -4.66 -20.61
N GLY A 762 -20.19 -5.87 -20.13
CA GLY A 762 -18.96 -6.34 -19.49
C GLY A 762 -18.31 -7.45 -20.32
N LEU A 763 -17.13 -7.18 -20.90
CA LEU A 763 -16.45 -8.15 -21.76
C LEU A 763 -15.63 -9.16 -20.96
N CYS A 764 -14.73 -8.64 -20.13
CA CYS A 764 -13.82 -9.36 -19.26
C CYS A 764 -13.35 -8.42 -18.13
N SER A 765 -12.50 -8.91 -17.21
CA SER A 765 -12.05 -8.11 -16.06
C SER A 765 -11.52 -6.72 -16.46
N LYS A 766 -12.05 -5.68 -15.79
CA LYS A 766 -11.70 -4.27 -15.99
C LYS A 766 -11.99 -3.73 -17.40
N THR A 767 -12.88 -4.38 -18.14
CA THR A 767 -13.27 -3.99 -19.50
C THR A 767 -14.79 -4.00 -19.64
N TYR A 768 -15.41 -2.85 -19.37
CA TYR A 768 -16.87 -2.66 -19.43
C TYR A 768 -17.27 -1.26 -19.92
N VAL A 769 -18.52 -1.11 -20.36
CA VAL A 769 -19.16 0.16 -20.73
C VAL A 769 -20.57 0.21 -20.15
N VAL A 770 -20.97 1.38 -19.65
CA VAL A 770 -22.32 1.70 -19.20
C VAL A 770 -22.76 2.95 -19.97
N ALA A 771 -23.97 2.94 -20.51
CA ALA A 771 -24.49 4.04 -21.31
C ALA A 771 -25.86 4.51 -20.83
N ASN A 772 -26.07 5.82 -20.87
CA ASN A 772 -27.32 6.52 -20.60
C ASN A 772 -27.64 7.39 -21.82
N GLY A 773 -28.44 6.88 -22.76
CA GLY A 773 -28.56 7.47 -24.09
C GLY A 773 -27.23 7.43 -24.87
N GLU A 774 -26.76 8.60 -25.28
CA GLU A 774 -25.48 8.81 -25.99
C GLU A 774 -24.28 8.90 -25.03
N GLU A 775 -24.51 9.27 -23.77
CA GLU A 775 -23.43 9.37 -22.78
C GLU A 775 -22.95 7.98 -22.37
N CYS A 776 -21.64 7.79 -22.39
CA CYS A 776 -21.01 6.52 -22.03
C CYS A 776 -19.93 6.71 -20.97
N LYS A 777 -19.95 5.84 -19.96
CA LYS A 777 -18.82 5.60 -19.06
C LYS A 777 -18.23 4.24 -19.36
N PHE A 778 -16.91 4.18 -19.59
CA PHE A 778 -16.26 2.91 -19.89
C PHE A 778 -14.88 2.76 -19.24
N SER A 779 -14.46 1.52 -19.10
CA SER A 779 -13.13 1.07 -18.67
C SER A 779 -12.56 0.15 -19.73
N SER A 780 -11.33 0.42 -20.18
CA SER A 780 -10.64 -0.30 -21.26
C SER A 780 -9.18 -0.56 -20.86
N LYS A 781 -8.91 -1.71 -20.23
CA LYS A 781 -7.57 -2.01 -19.72
C LYS A 781 -6.56 -2.14 -20.86
N GLY A 782 -5.59 -1.23 -20.91
CA GLY A 782 -4.46 -1.27 -21.85
C GLY A 782 -4.64 -0.43 -23.13
N ILE A 783 -5.80 0.19 -23.32
CA ILE A 783 -6.07 1.15 -24.40
C ILE A 783 -6.26 2.55 -23.81
N ASN A 784 -5.70 3.57 -24.46
CA ASN A 784 -5.93 4.96 -24.11
C ASN A 784 -7.37 5.38 -24.46
N LYS A 785 -8.15 5.80 -23.45
CA LYS A 785 -9.56 6.20 -23.61
C LYS A 785 -9.79 7.27 -24.68
N LYS A 786 -8.83 8.17 -24.91
CA LYS A 786 -8.95 9.25 -25.91
C LYS A 786 -9.03 8.74 -27.35
N ASN A 787 -8.61 7.50 -27.59
CA ASN A 787 -8.55 6.91 -28.93
C ASN A 787 -9.75 6.00 -29.23
N VAL A 788 -10.75 5.95 -28.34
CA VAL A 788 -11.99 5.19 -28.52
C VAL A 788 -13.09 6.17 -28.93
N THR A 789 -13.55 6.10 -30.17
CA THR A 789 -14.51 7.05 -30.76
C THR A 789 -15.97 6.67 -30.50
N ASP A 790 -16.33 5.39 -30.60
CA ASP A 790 -17.63 4.86 -30.17
C ASP A 790 -17.44 3.69 -29.20
N ALA A 791 -17.52 3.98 -27.90
CA ALA A 791 -17.31 2.98 -26.87
C ALA A 791 -18.43 1.94 -26.81
N TRP A 792 -19.69 2.32 -27.05
CA TRP A 792 -20.79 1.35 -26.97
C TRP A 792 -20.70 0.34 -28.13
N GLU A 793 -20.59 0.85 -29.36
CA GLU A 793 -20.54 0.03 -30.56
C GLU A 793 -19.31 -0.89 -30.56
N THR A 794 -18.16 -0.40 -30.11
CA THR A 794 -16.94 -1.22 -29.99
C THR A 794 -17.18 -2.44 -29.10
N TYR A 795 -17.80 -2.27 -27.94
CA TYR A 795 -18.00 -3.35 -26.97
C TYR A 795 -19.11 -4.31 -27.43
N ASP A 796 -20.20 -3.76 -28.00
CA ASP A 796 -21.29 -4.56 -28.53
C ASP A 796 -20.84 -5.42 -29.72
N ASN A 797 -19.97 -4.88 -30.59
CA ASN A 797 -19.38 -5.63 -31.70
C ASN A 797 -18.48 -6.78 -31.23
N VAL A 798 -17.74 -6.61 -30.13
CA VAL A 798 -16.94 -7.71 -29.56
C VAL A 798 -17.83 -8.83 -29.05
N LEU A 799 -18.95 -8.52 -28.38
CA LEU A 799 -19.90 -9.54 -27.93
C LEU A 799 -20.62 -10.23 -29.10
N LYS A 800 -21.11 -9.47 -30.08
CA LYS A 800 -21.87 -9.99 -31.23
C LYS A 800 -21.03 -10.85 -32.16
N ASN A 801 -19.81 -10.41 -32.44
CA ASN A 801 -18.94 -11.08 -33.42
C ASN A 801 -18.02 -12.10 -32.79
N GLU A 802 -17.97 -12.18 -31.46
CA GLU A 802 -17.05 -13.03 -30.69
C GLU A 802 -15.58 -12.81 -31.06
N LYS A 803 -15.22 -11.59 -31.46
CA LYS A 803 -13.87 -11.24 -31.94
C LYS A 803 -13.24 -10.16 -31.09
N ALA A 804 -11.93 -10.25 -30.88
CA ALA A 804 -11.20 -9.24 -30.15
C ALA A 804 -11.12 -7.92 -30.94
N GLY A 805 -11.22 -6.80 -30.24
CA GLY A 805 -10.98 -5.45 -30.78
C GLY A 805 -9.58 -4.92 -30.44
N SER A 806 -9.03 -4.10 -31.33
CA SER A 806 -7.76 -3.40 -31.15
C SER A 806 -7.94 -1.89 -30.94
N GLY A 807 -6.89 -1.25 -30.43
CA GLY A 807 -6.80 0.19 -30.29
C GLY A 807 -5.35 0.67 -30.40
N ILE A 808 -5.16 1.95 -30.71
CA ILE A 808 -3.84 2.55 -30.91
C ILE A 808 -3.41 3.26 -29.63
N ASN A 809 -2.18 3.07 -29.19
CA ASN A 809 -1.52 3.85 -28.15
C ASN A 809 -0.36 4.65 -28.77
N ARG A 810 -0.28 5.95 -28.45
CA ARG A 810 0.84 6.82 -28.83
C ARG A 810 1.54 7.35 -27.58
N GLY A 811 2.85 7.48 -27.62
CA GLY A 811 3.62 8.00 -26.50
C GLY A 811 5.09 8.23 -26.84
N ILE A 812 5.88 8.59 -25.83
CA ILE A 812 7.33 8.78 -25.95
C ILE A 812 8.02 7.74 -25.06
N ARG A 813 9.13 7.16 -25.54
CA ARG A 813 9.95 6.19 -24.79
C ARG A 813 11.42 6.42 -25.05
N ALA A 814 12.24 6.24 -24.03
CA ALA A 814 13.68 6.10 -24.20
C ALA A 814 14.00 4.69 -24.71
N ARG A 815 14.89 4.59 -25.70
CA ARG A 815 15.51 3.35 -26.17
C ARG A 815 16.97 3.68 -26.53
N ASP A 816 17.92 2.87 -26.09
CA ASP A 816 19.34 3.04 -26.45
C ASP A 816 19.84 4.49 -26.20
N ASN A 817 19.49 5.02 -25.02
CA ASN A 817 19.77 6.40 -24.57
C ASN A 817 19.24 7.53 -25.49
N THR A 818 18.33 7.21 -26.40
CA THR A 818 17.67 8.16 -27.31
C THR A 818 16.17 8.18 -27.05
N MET A 819 15.55 9.35 -27.16
CA MET A 819 14.10 9.51 -26.98
C MET A 819 13.37 9.33 -28.32
N PHE A 820 12.35 8.46 -28.34
CA PHE A 820 11.54 8.18 -29.52
C PHE A 820 10.06 8.39 -29.25
N THR A 821 9.36 8.97 -30.22
CA THR A 821 7.90 8.89 -30.30
C THR A 821 7.50 7.54 -30.89
N TYR A 822 6.56 6.84 -30.27
CA TYR A 822 6.08 5.53 -30.74
C TYR A 822 4.57 5.51 -30.92
N THR A 823 4.13 4.68 -31.87
CA THR A 823 2.73 4.26 -32.04
C THR A 823 2.70 2.74 -31.92
N GLN A 824 1.79 2.21 -31.11
CA GLN A 824 1.60 0.77 -30.90
C GLN A 824 0.13 0.42 -31.04
N GLU A 825 -0.19 -0.53 -31.92
CA GLU A 825 -1.49 -1.20 -31.93
C GLU A 825 -1.53 -2.26 -30.82
N ARG A 826 -2.61 -2.28 -30.04
CA ARG A 826 -2.85 -3.26 -28.98
C ARG A 826 -4.25 -3.84 -29.08
N SER A 827 -4.37 -5.16 -28.99
CA SER A 827 -5.63 -5.81 -28.62
C SER A 827 -5.99 -5.41 -27.18
N GLY A 828 -7.16 -4.84 -26.98
CA GLY A 828 -7.59 -4.38 -25.65
C GLY A 828 -9.07 -4.56 -25.34
N PHE A 829 -9.84 -5.09 -26.29
CA PHE A 829 -11.20 -5.57 -26.08
C PHE A 829 -11.22 -7.07 -26.37
N SER A 830 -11.45 -7.90 -25.35
CA SER A 830 -11.36 -9.36 -25.48
C SER A 830 -12.72 -9.99 -25.21
N TYR A 831 -13.21 -10.81 -26.14
CA TYR A 831 -14.37 -11.66 -25.92
C TYR A 831 -14.08 -12.77 -24.89
N PHE A 832 -12.84 -13.25 -24.85
CA PHE A 832 -12.44 -14.32 -23.95
C PHE A 832 -12.49 -13.89 -22.47
N TYR A 833 -13.17 -14.68 -21.63
CA TYR A 833 -13.28 -14.49 -20.18
C TYR A 833 -13.28 -15.84 -19.46
N CYS A 834 -12.42 -15.99 -18.44
CA CYS A 834 -12.14 -17.28 -17.79
C CYS A 834 -12.12 -17.24 -16.26
N LYS A 835 -12.64 -16.17 -15.64
CA LYS A 835 -12.74 -16.10 -14.17
C LYS A 835 -14.03 -16.69 -13.61
N ARG A 836 -14.99 -16.96 -14.50
CA ARG A 836 -16.27 -17.60 -14.28
C ARG A 836 -16.59 -18.41 -15.54
N ARG A 837 -17.45 -19.41 -15.40
CA ARG A 837 -17.92 -20.22 -16.52
C ARG A 837 -18.93 -19.40 -17.31
N VAL A 838 -18.60 -19.05 -18.56
CA VAL A 838 -19.57 -18.40 -19.47
C VAL A 838 -20.47 -19.47 -20.07
N LEU A 839 -21.78 -19.26 -20.00
CA LEU A 839 -22.77 -20.22 -20.49
C LEU A 839 -22.92 -20.12 -22.01
N GLY A 840 -23.67 -21.06 -22.61
CA GLY A 840 -23.83 -21.17 -24.06
C GLY A 840 -24.56 -19.99 -24.72
N ASP A 841 -25.21 -19.13 -23.94
CA ASP A 841 -25.76 -17.86 -24.43
C ASP A 841 -24.69 -16.78 -24.65
N GLY A 842 -23.45 -17.04 -24.22
CA GLY A 842 -22.33 -16.10 -24.29
C GLY A 842 -22.47 -14.88 -23.36
N LEU A 843 -23.50 -14.82 -22.51
CA LEU A 843 -23.87 -13.67 -21.68
C LEU A 843 -23.89 -13.99 -20.19
N SER A 844 -24.56 -15.08 -19.82
CA SER A 844 -24.72 -15.53 -18.44
C SER A 844 -23.42 -16.17 -17.93
N THR A 845 -23.15 -16.03 -16.63
CA THR A 845 -21.97 -16.66 -16.03
C THR A 845 -22.25 -17.34 -14.69
N GLU A 846 -21.55 -18.44 -14.45
CA GLU A 846 -21.61 -19.22 -13.21
C GLU A 846 -20.23 -19.32 -12.54
N PRO A 847 -20.17 -19.63 -11.23
CA PRO A 847 -18.91 -19.94 -10.58
C PRO A 847 -18.15 -21.05 -11.30
N LEU A 848 -16.82 -20.99 -11.26
CA LEU A 848 -15.99 -22.11 -11.68
C LEU A 848 -16.18 -23.27 -10.70
N ASP A 849 -16.27 -24.50 -11.21
CA ASP A 849 -16.37 -25.70 -10.37
C ASP A 849 -14.96 -26.18 -9.98
N ILE A 850 -14.31 -25.39 -9.12
CA ILE A 850 -12.93 -25.62 -8.68
C ILE A 850 -12.79 -25.43 -7.18
N ILE A 851 -11.80 -26.11 -6.61
CA ILE A 851 -11.33 -25.84 -5.25
C ILE A 851 -10.22 -24.79 -5.33
N LEU A 852 -10.43 -23.65 -4.69
CA LEU A 852 -9.48 -22.56 -4.67
C LEU A 852 -8.24 -22.92 -3.84
N LYS A 853 -7.03 -22.71 -4.41
CA LYS A 853 -5.74 -22.98 -3.74
C LYS A 853 -4.82 -21.75 -3.86
N PRO A 854 -4.64 -20.96 -2.76
CA PRO A 854 -3.93 -19.67 -2.77
C PRO A 854 -2.47 -19.64 -3.23
#